data_AF-A0AAW2PQP5-F1
#
_entry.id   AF-A0AAW2PQP5-F1
#
_cell.length_a   1.000
_cell.length_b   1.000
_cell.length_c   1.000
_cell.angle_alpha   90.00
_cell.angle_beta   90.00
_cell.angle_gamma   90.00
#
_symmetry.space_group_name_H-M   'P 1'
#
loop_
_entity.id
_entity.type
_entity.pdbx_description
1 polymer ?
#
loop_
_entity_poly.entity_id
_entity_poly.type
_entity_poly.pdbx_seq_one_letter_code
_entity_poly.pdbx_strand_id
1 'polypeptide(L)'
;MTAPAPPTATNTMAAPHLKTVLITGISRGLGKALALELAKRGHTVIGCSRSSDKISSLQSELASASDNKSNVNKHLCMTVDVRSDSSVAELARAVVEKKAVPDLIVNNAGTINRNNNIWEVPVDEFDAVIDTNIKGIANVLRHFIPIMIENKHGIIVNMSSGWGRSAAAQVAPYCASKWAVEGMTRAVAKELPPGLAAVALSPGVINTELLQSCFGNSAALYPTPESWAPKAATLILHLSAADNGASLSLHRPLLCRKVAEYLHHFRELLVDLLRLKSLLVVKFILYMLTKMRGKRREKSHLDLAMAVAVVAAPSPFLGNASFHSRKTTFRRYIQNSDVRFSIKSIFWGPRKAVEPAKLELSLGDFSLPELGSEGDQTNSDKQKKLSVSVVSSISEVSPDEWDACSLDSSGPEKFNPFLTHGFLSSLEESGSAVKTIDALVFLGLEYATMEPGLLKLGKDERLQERNPDPDWEIFYPDQHFGTYHSYGEYVFDHSWADAYHTYGSRYYPKLQCCVPFTPVTGPRILVRNTNYRDQVFDILVSALVALTIKFQVSSLHITFPSANEWGKLKEKGFLQRIGMQYHWKNRDYRSFDEFLMDMKQSKRKNIRQERKKISAQNLTMKRLRGYEIKAKHWDMFYKFYRNTTDNKWGTAYLTRDFFHNMASKMGDQVLLVTAEDGDELVAGALNLIGGDTLYGRLWGCLPRAYYPILHFEACYYQAIEAAIEFNLDKVEAGAQGEHKIQRGYMPVTTYSCHYILDEGFREVISDFLIRERAQIDNIEKWIAASEDRPARKQLSTTRREDESGFVFRQSAVSCTESL
;
A
#
# COMPACT_ATOMS: atom_id res chain seq x y z
N MET A 1 35.98 11.93 54.05
CA MET A 1 36.15 12.31 52.64
C MET A 1 35.03 11.67 51.84
N THR A 2 33.96 12.43 51.61
CA THR A 2 32.80 12.04 50.81
C THR A 2 32.86 12.77 49.47
N ALA A 3 32.74 12.03 48.37
CA ALA A 3 32.86 12.55 47.01
C ALA A 3 31.74 13.58 46.70
N PRO A 4 32.02 14.62 45.87
CA PRO A 4 31.05 15.67 45.59
C PRO A 4 29.98 15.20 44.59
N ALA A 5 28.76 15.70 44.77
CA ALA A 5 27.63 15.45 43.88
C ALA A 5 27.84 16.11 42.49
N PRO A 6 27.34 15.51 41.40
CA PRO A 6 27.46 16.06 40.05
C PRO A 6 26.57 17.30 39.86
N PRO A 7 26.97 18.27 39.02
CA PRO A 7 26.24 19.51 38.83
C PRO A 7 24.94 19.28 38.05
N THR A 8 23.85 19.87 38.54
CA THR A 8 22.56 19.96 37.85
C THR A 8 22.70 20.86 36.63
N ALA A 9 22.59 20.29 35.43
CA ALA A 9 22.52 21.03 34.18
C ALA A 9 21.21 21.83 34.13
N THR A 10 21.29 23.14 34.34
CA THR A 10 20.23 24.09 34.02
C THR A 10 20.15 24.22 32.50
N ASN A 11 19.10 23.64 31.92
CA ASN A 11 18.79 23.73 30.50
C ASN A 11 18.42 25.17 30.14
N THR A 12 19.39 25.96 29.70
CA THR A 12 19.18 27.33 29.20
C THR A 12 18.68 27.21 27.75
N MET A 13 17.37 27.43 27.54
CA MET A 13 16.82 27.57 26.18
C MET A 13 17.50 28.76 25.50
N ALA A 14 18.19 28.53 24.38
CA ALA A 14 18.70 29.58 23.53
C ALA A 14 17.55 30.50 23.04
N ALA A 15 17.79 31.81 23.00
CA ALA A 15 16.80 32.78 22.51
C ALA A 15 16.40 32.46 21.06
N PRO A 16 15.10 32.59 20.68
CA PRO A 16 14.64 32.24 19.34
C PRO A 16 15.29 33.14 18.27
N HIS A 17 15.86 32.53 17.24
CA HIS A 17 16.41 33.25 16.09
C HIS A 17 15.29 33.97 15.33
N LEU A 18 15.28 35.30 15.37
CA LEU A 18 14.32 36.10 14.61
C LEU A 18 14.60 35.93 13.11
N LYS A 19 13.54 35.86 12.30
CA LYS A 19 13.60 35.64 10.85
C LYS A 19 12.82 36.75 10.13
N THR A 20 13.22 37.04 8.91
CA THR A 20 12.50 37.89 7.97
C THR A 20 11.71 37.02 7.00
N VAL A 21 10.38 37.19 6.99
CA VAL A 21 9.47 36.34 6.24
C VAL A 21 8.69 37.17 5.22
N LEU A 22 8.86 36.86 3.93
CA LEU A 22 8.06 37.42 2.86
C LEU A 22 6.81 36.58 2.62
N ILE A 23 5.63 37.19 2.60
CA ILE A 23 4.35 36.50 2.40
C ILE A 23 3.56 37.22 1.31
N THR A 24 3.18 36.47 0.27
CA THR A 24 2.29 37.00 -0.78
C THR A 24 0.83 36.76 -0.44
N GLY A 25 -0.07 37.68 -0.80
CA GLY A 25 -1.50 37.55 -0.53
C GLY A 25 -1.90 37.77 0.93
N ILE A 26 -1.33 38.77 1.59
CA ILE A 26 -1.55 39.02 3.04
C ILE A 26 -2.88 39.72 3.39
N SER A 27 -3.65 40.19 2.42
CA SER A 27 -4.83 41.03 2.70
C SER A 27 -5.99 40.29 3.38
N ARG A 28 -6.03 38.96 3.34
CA ARG A 28 -7.11 38.12 3.90
C ARG A 28 -6.66 36.67 4.13
N GLY A 29 -7.53 35.89 4.77
CA GLY A 29 -7.39 34.43 4.87
C GLY A 29 -6.08 33.97 5.53
N LEU A 30 -5.48 32.92 4.98
CA LEU A 30 -4.27 32.29 5.52
C LEU A 30 -3.08 33.27 5.58
N GLY A 31 -2.88 34.07 4.53
CA GLY A 31 -1.79 35.04 4.47
C GLY A 31 -1.87 36.09 5.58
N LYS A 32 -3.06 36.65 5.83
CA LYS A 32 -3.28 37.61 6.93
C LYS A 32 -3.00 36.97 8.28
N ALA A 33 -3.59 35.80 8.55
CA ALA A 33 -3.47 35.12 9.84
C ALA A 33 -2.02 34.71 10.13
N LEU A 34 -1.30 34.19 9.12
CA LEU A 34 0.12 33.83 9.25
C LEU A 34 1.01 35.06 9.50
N ALA A 35 0.77 36.16 8.80
CA ALA A 35 1.52 37.41 8.98
C ALA A 35 1.39 37.93 10.41
N LEU A 36 0.16 37.98 10.95
CA LEU A 36 -0.09 38.45 12.31
C LEU A 36 0.54 37.52 13.36
N GLU A 37 0.44 36.21 13.19
CA GLU A 37 1.04 35.23 14.10
C GLU A 37 2.57 35.31 14.10
N LEU A 38 3.20 35.49 12.93
CA LEU A 38 4.66 35.65 12.84
C LEU A 38 5.13 36.97 13.45
N ALA A 39 4.39 38.06 13.24
CA ALA A 39 4.68 39.34 13.89
C ALA A 39 4.58 39.24 15.42
N LYS A 40 3.53 38.56 15.93
CA LYS A 40 3.35 38.28 17.36
C LYS A 40 4.51 37.48 17.96
N ARG A 41 5.11 36.57 17.19
CA ARG A 41 6.32 35.81 17.58
C ARG A 41 7.62 36.61 17.43
N GLY A 42 7.53 37.87 17.03
CA GLY A 42 8.66 38.79 16.89
C GLY A 42 9.40 38.68 15.56
N HIS A 43 8.92 37.92 14.57
CA HIS A 43 9.54 37.87 13.24
C HIS A 43 9.27 39.15 12.44
N THR A 44 10.17 39.49 11.51
CA THR A 44 9.93 40.57 10.55
C THR A 44 9.05 40.03 9.43
N VAL A 45 8.02 40.79 9.02
CA VAL A 45 7.10 40.39 7.94
C VAL A 45 7.22 41.38 6.79
N ILE A 46 7.47 40.84 5.59
CA ILE A 46 7.37 41.56 4.32
C ILE A 46 6.12 41.03 3.62
N GLY A 47 5.07 41.84 3.55
CA GLY A 47 3.78 41.41 3.03
C GLY A 47 3.42 42.09 1.73
N CYS A 48 2.77 41.37 0.80
CA CYS A 48 2.22 42.03 -0.38
C CYS A 48 0.82 41.54 -0.77
N SER A 49 0.03 42.41 -1.39
CA SER A 49 -1.28 42.10 -1.97
C SER A 49 -1.72 43.20 -2.95
N ARG A 50 -2.80 42.98 -3.68
CA ARG A 50 -3.33 43.97 -4.65
C ARG A 50 -4.17 45.08 -4.03
N SER A 51 -4.64 44.91 -2.79
CA SER A 51 -5.61 45.83 -2.16
C SER A 51 -4.89 46.84 -1.27
N SER A 52 -4.70 48.07 -1.77
CA SER A 52 -4.06 49.17 -1.05
C SER A 52 -4.67 49.43 0.33
N ASP A 53 -6.00 49.50 0.42
CA ASP A 53 -6.70 49.88 1.65
C ASP A 53 -6.52 48.82 2.75
N LYS A 54 -6.58 47.53 2.35
CA LYS A 54 -6.37 46.39 3.25
C LYS A 54 -4.92 46.30 3.73
N ILE A 55 -3.96 46.69 2.89
CA ILE A 55 -2.54 46.73 3.25
C ILE A 55 -2.27 47.80 4.31
N SER A 56 -2.80 49.01 4.13
CA SER A 56 -2.61 50.10 5.10
C SER A 56 -3.19 49.74 6.47
N SER A 57 -4.37 49.12 6.51
CA SER A 57 -4.95 48.60 7.75
C SER A 57 -4.08 47.51 8.39
N LEU A 58 -3.61 46.55 7.59
CA LEU A 58 -2.81 45.43 8.09
C LEU A 58 -1.41 45.86 8.57
N GLN A 59 -0.81 46.88 7.97
CA GLN A 59 0.44 47.47 8.45
C GLN A 59 0.30 47.96 9.91
N SER A 60 -0.81 48.63 10.22
CA SER A 60 -1.12 49.09 11.59
C SER A 60 -1.39 47.93 12.55
N GLU A 61 -2.08 46.87 12.09
CA GLU A 61 -2.33 45.66 12.88
C GLU A 61 -1.01 44.92 13.19
N LEU A 62 -0.10 44.78 12.21
CA LEU A 62 1.22 44.15 12.40
C LEU A 62 2.09 44.93 13.38
N ALA A 63 2.08 46.27 13.29
CA ALA A 63 2.78 47.13 14.23
C ALA A 63 2.24 46.99 15.66
N SER A 64 0.94 46.78 15.81
CA SER A 64 0.28 46.60 17.12
C SER A 64 0.49 45.19 17.70
N ALA A 65 0.68 44.18 16.86
CA ALA A 65 0.89 42.79 17.27
C ALA A 65 2.32 42.51 17.78
N SER A 66 3.27 43.41 17.54
CA SER A 66 4.65 43.29 18.00
C SER A 66 4.80 43.82 19.44
N ASP A 67 5.12 42.96 20.40
CA ASP A 67 5.28 43.32 21.83
C ASP A 67 6.42 44.32 22.12
N ASN A 68 7.31 44.57 21.16
CA ASN A 68 8.43 45.50 21.29
C ASN A 68 8.12 46.88 20.69
N LYS A 69 7.70 47.82 21.54
CA LYS A 69 7.43 49.25 21.20
C LYS A 69 8.65 50.01 20.61
N SER A 70 9.83 49.40 20.53
CA SER A 70 11.07 50.05 20.06
C SER A 70 11.29 50.01 18.55
N ASN A 71 10.46 49.32 17.76
CA ASN A 71 10.72 49.17 16.32
C ASN A 71 9.46 49.13 15.44
N VAL A 72 8.67 50.21 15.47
CA VAL A 72 7.39 50.38 14.73
C VAL A 72 7.55 50.19 13.19
N ASN A 73 8.74 50.41 12.65
CA ASN A 73 9.04 50.30 11.21
C ASN A 73 9.63 48.95 10.77
N LYS A 74 9.53 47.92 11.62
CA LYS A 74 10.10 46.59 11.33
C LYS A 74 9.45 45.90 10.12
N HIS A 75 8.14 46.00 9.97
CA HIS A 75 7.39 45.32 8.90
C HIS A 75 7.29 46.17 7.62
N LEU A 76 7.30 45.52 6.45
CA LEU A 76 7.12 46.16 5.15
C LEU A 76 5.90 45.57 4.42
N CYS A 77 4.82 46.33 4.27
CA CYS A 77 3.71 45.94 3.41
C CYS A 77 3.65 46.80 2.14
N MET A 78 3.53 46.17 0.97
CA MET A 78 3.49 46.86 -0.33
C MET A 78 2.36 46.35 -1.22
N THR A 79 1.75 47.28 -1.97
CA THR A 79 0.73 46.94 -2.97
C THR A 79 1.42 46.33 -4.19
N VAL A 80 1.21 45.04 -4.43
CA VAL A 80 1.86 44.26 -5.49
C VAL A 80 0.86 43.29 -6.10
N ASP A 81 0.77 43.29 -7.43
CA ASP A 81 0.12 42.22 -8.17
C ASP A 81 1.16 41.18 -8.60
N VAL A 82 1.11 39.99 -8.00
CA VAL A 82 2.06 38.91 -8.31
C VAL A 82 2.02 38.47 -9.78
N ARG A 83 0.89 38.71 -10.48
CA ARG A 83 0.76 38.42 -11.92
C ARG A 83 1.68 39.29 -12.77
N SER A 84 2.06 40.47 -12.27
CA SER A 84 2.91 41.44 -12.95
C SER A 84 4.37 41.25 -12.54
N ASP A 85 5.21 40.86 -13.49
CA ASP A 85 6.65 40.67 -13.24
C ASP A 85 7.33 41.97 -12.77
N SER A 86 6.98 43.11 -13.38
CA SER A 86 7.55 44.42 -13.01
C SER A 86 7.17 44.84 -11.58
N SER A 87 5.95 44.54 -11.14
CA SER A 87 5.50 44.84 -9.78
C SER A 87 6.23 43.99 -8.74
N VAL A 88 6.54 42.72 -9.08
CA VAL A 88 7.35 41.86 -8.20
C VAL A 88 8.81 42.30 -8.19
N ALA A 89 9.35 42.77 -9.33
CA ALA A 89 10.68 43.35 -9.41
C ALA A 89 10.82 44.63 -8.54
N GLU A 90 9.79 45.47 -8.51
CA GLU A 90 9.72 46.64 -7.62
C GLU A 90 9.74 46.25 -6.14
N LEU A 91 9.00 45.20 -5.76
CA LEU A 91 9.05 44.65 -4.41
C LEU A 91 10.45 44.15 -4.05
N ALA A 92 11.09 43.40 -4.95
CA ALA A 92 12.46 42.91 -4.73
C ALA A 92 13.47 44.05 -4.53
N ARG A 93 13.38 45.12 -5.34
CA ARG A 93 14.20 46.33 -5.18
C ARG A 93 14.01 46.99 -3.81
N ALA A 94 12.76 47.20 -3.40
CA ALA A 94 12.45 47.80 -2.10
C ALA A 94 12.95 46.95 -0.91
N VAL A 95 12.91 45.62 -1.04
CA VAL A 95 13.43 44.68 -0.04
C VAL A 95 14.96 44.78 0.09
N VAL A 96 15.67 44.86 -1.02
CA VAL A 96 17.14 45.03 -1.05
C VAL A 96 17.53 46.39 -0.47
N GLU A 97 16.84 47.48 -0.85
CA GLU A 97 17.09 48.83 -0.32
C GLU A 97 16.91 48.90 1.20
N LYS A 98 15.91 48.21 1.74
CA LYS A 98 15.69 48.09 3.19
C LYS A 98 16.65 47.12 3.89
N LYS A 99 17.56 46.46 3.15
CA LYS A 99 18.45 45.40 3.66
C LYS A 99 17.68 44.30 4.40
N ALA A 100 16.50 43.96 3.90
CA ALA A 100 15.56 43.05 4.53
C ALA A 100 15.39 41.77 3.71
N VAL A 101 16.48 41.19 3.19
CA VAL A 101 16.41 39.96 2.39
C VAL A 101 15.71 38.87 3.22
N PRO A 102 14.67 38.20 2.68
CA PRO A 102 13.91 37.23 3.43
C PRO A 102 14.70 35.95 3.67
N ASP A 103 14.71 35.48 4.91
CA ASP A 103 15.13 34.11 5.26
C ASP A 103 14.10 33.08 4.78
N LEU A 104 12.84 33.51 4.66
CA LEU A 104 11.73 32.65 4.27
C LEU A 104 10.75 33.36 3.35
N ILE A 105 10.34 32.71 2.28
CA ILE A 105 9.29 33.16 1.36
C ILE A 105 8.09 32.22 1.46
N VAL A 106 6.90 32.75 1.68
CA VAL A 106 5.63 32.03 1.59
C VAL A 106 4.83 32.57 0.41
N ASN A 107 4.87 31.84 -0.69
CA ASN A 107 4.06 32.08 -1.87
C ASN A 107 2.62 31.63 -1.62
N ASN A 108 1.84 32.47 -0.92
CA ASN A 108 0.47 32.20 -0.49
C ASN A 108 -0.60 32.78 -1.43
N ALA A 109 -0.29 33.82 -2.21
CA ALA A 109 -1.24 34.40 -3.15
C ALA A 109 -1.82 33.32 -4.08
N GLY A 110 -3.15 33.24 -4.15
CA GLY A 110 -3.83 32.28 -5.00
C GLY A 110 -5.32 32.56 -5.16
N THR A 111 -5.89 32.03 -6.23
CA THR A 111 -7.31 32.12 -6.55
C THR A 111 -7.83 30.78 -7.07
N ILE A 112 -9.15 30.60 -7.03
CA ILE A 112 -9.89 29.43 -7.53
C ILE A 112 -10.95 29.92 -8.52
N ASN A 113 -11.31 29.06 -9.48
CA ASN A 113 -12.46 29.29 -10.34
C ASN A 113 -13.77 29.00 -9.57
N ARG A 114 -14.88 29.62 -9.99
CA ARG A 114 -16.23 29.23 -9.59
C ARG A 114 -16.47 27.78 -9.98
N ASN A 115 -17.21 27.07 -9.13
CA ASN A 115 -17.56 25.68 -9.37
C ASN A 115 -18.33 25.55 -10.69
N ASN A 116 -17.65 25.08 -11.73
CA ASN A 116 -18.25 24.86 -13.04
C ASN A 116 -17.51 23.77 -13.81
N ASN A 117 -18.21 23.06 -14.69
CA ASN A 117 -17.53 22.09 -15.55
C ASN A 117 -16.52 22.81 -16.46
N ILE A 118 -15.41 22.15 -16.83
CA ILE A 118 -14.32 22.82 -17.53
C ILE A 118 -14.74 23.47 -18.87
N TRP A 119 -15.73 22.90 -19.56
CA TRP A 119 -16.28 23.47 -20.80
C TRP A 119 -17.20 24.69 -20.59
N GLU A 120 -17.51 25.02 -19.34
CA GLU A 120 -18.34 26.18 -18.94
C GLU A 120 -17.54 27.20 -18.11
N VAL A 121 -16.26 26.93 -17.82
CA VAL A 121 -15.37 27.89 -17.16
C VAL A 121 -14.98 28.98 -18.16
N PRO A 122 -15.23 30.27 -17.86
CA PRO A 122 -14.79 31.37 -18.71
C PRO A 122 -13.27 31.40 -18.86
N VAL A 123 -12.79 31.80 -20.05
CA VAL A 123 -11.35 31.85 -20.37
C VAL A 123 -10.60 32.79 -19.42
N ASP A 124 -11.16 33.96 -19.12
CA ASP A 124 -10.58 34.94 -18.21
C ASP A 124 -10.44 34.42 -16.77
N GLU A 125 -11.36 33.57 -16.33
CA GLU A 125 -11.31 32.92 -15.03
C GLU A 125 -10.25 31.82 -14.98
N PHE A 126 -10.13 31.02 -16.05
CA PHE A 126 -9.04 30.07 -16.21
C PHE A 126 -7.68 30.78 -16.18
N ASP A 127 -7.52 31.84 -16.98
CA ASP A 127 -6.30 32.63 -17.07
C ASP A 127 -5.96 33.25 -15.72
N ALA A 128 -6.93 33.80 -15.00
CA ALA A 128 -6.71 34.36 -13.67
C ALA A 128 -6.16 33.33 -12.67
N VAL A 129 -6.62 32.07 -12.72
CA VAL A 129 -6.09 30.97 -11.89
C VAL A 129 -4.64 30.66 -12.25
N ILE A 130 -4.34 30.50 -13.54
CA ILE A 130 -2.98 30.19 -14.02
C ILE A 130 -2.01 31.34 -13.73
N ASP A 131 -2.40 32.56 -14.05
CA ASP A 131 -1.59 33.76 -13.88
C ASP A 131 -1.27 34.01 -12.40
N THR A 132 -2.23 33.79 -11.51
CA THR A 132 -2.01 34.01 -10.08
C THR A 132 -1.23 32.85 -9.45
N ASN A 133 -1.67 31.61 -9.67
CA ASN A 133 -1.18 30.45 -8.91
C ASN A 133 0.14 29.89 -9.47
N ILE A 134 0.40 30.06 -10.76
CA ILE A 134 1.62 29.54 -11.42
C ILE A 134 2.55 30.70 -11.76
N LYS A 135 2.12 31.61 -12.65
CA LYS A 135 2.99 32.71 -13.11
C LYS A 135 3.37 33.63 -11.95
N GLY A 136 2.45 33.91 -11.03
CA GLY A 136 2.71 34.72 -9.85
C GLY A 136 3.81 34.14 -8.96
N ILE A 137 3.80 32.83 -8.73
CA ILE A 137 4.90 32.16 -8.02
C ILE A 137 6.19 32.27 -8.82
N ALA A 138 6.16 31.96 -10.12
CA ALA A 138 7.34 32.04 -10.97
C ALA A 138 7.99 33.44 -10.98
N ASN A 139 7.20 34.51 -10.97
CA ASN A 139 7.69 35.89 -10.87
C ASN A 139 8.40 36.14 -9.53
N VAL A 140 7.83 35.68 -8.41
CA VAL A 140 8.48 35.81 -7.10
C VAL A 140 9.79 35.02 -7.07
N LEU A 141 9.80 33.78 -7.56
CA LEU A 141 11.01 32.97 -7.63
C LEU A 141 12.09 33.65 -8.47
N ARG A 142 11.72 34.18 -9.65
CA ARG A 142 12.65 34.86 -10.57
C ARG A 142 13.41 36.01 -9.92
N HIS A 143 12.72 36.83 -9.13
CA HIS A 143 13.32 38.04 -8.55
C HIS A 143 13.98 37.80 -7.19
N PHE A 144 13.54 36.79 -6.42
CA PHE A 144 14.06 36.57 -5.08
C PHE A 144 15.10 35.45 -4.96
N ILE A 145 15.06 34.41 -5.80
CA ILE A 145 16.08 33.35 -5.76
C ILE A 145 17.50 33.92 -5.96
N PRO A 146 17.78 34.79 -6.95
CA PRO A 146 19.13 35.36 -7.12
C PRO A 146 19.63 36.09 -5.85
N ILE A 147 18.77 36.86 -5.21
CA ILE A 147 19.09 37.61 -3.97
C ILE A 147 19.37 36.63 -2.81
N MET A 148 18.60 35.54 -2.71
CA MET A 148 18.81 34.51 -1.68
C MET A 148 20.08 33.68 -1.94
N ILE A 149 20.43 33.43 -3.20
CA ILE A 149 21.68 32.75 -3.57
C ILE A 149 22.90 33.55 -3.12
N GLU A 150 22.90 34.88 -3.32
CA GLU A 150 23.97 35.76 -2.83
C GLU A 150 24.14 35.67 -1.30
N ASN A 151 23.04 35.50 -0.57
CA ASN A 151 23.04 35.33 0.89
C ASN A 151 23.28 33.88 1.34
N LYS A 152 23.36 32.92 0.41
CA LYS A 152 23.61 31.48 0.64
C LYS A 152 22.63 30.80 1.60
N HIS A 153 21.50 31.43 1.87
CA HIS A 153 20.48 30.93 2.78
C HIS A 153 19.10 31.33 2.29
N GLY A 154 18.15 30.40 2.39
CA GLY A 154 16.74 30.76 2.40
C GLY A 154 15.77 29.64 2.04
N ILE A 155 14.58 29.73 2.60
CA ILE A 155 13.53 28.72 2.46
C ILE A 155 12.35 29.28 1.69
N ILE A 156 11.88 28.55 0.69
CA ILE A 156 10.75 28.93 -0.14
C ILE A 156 9.62 27.93 0.06
N VAL A 157 8.47 28.42 0.49
CA VAL A 157 7.24 27.66 0.72
C VAL A 157 6.22 28.06 -0.33
N ASN A 158 5.91 27.16 -1.25
CA ASN A 158 4.87 27.35 -2.25
C ASN A 158 3.57 26.72 -1.76
N MET A 159 2.52 27.54 -1.58
CA MET A 159 1.24 27.06 -1.06
C MET A 159 0.51 26.21 -2.10
N SER A 160 0.48 24.90 -1.85
CA SER A 160 -0.22 23.89 -2.62
C SER A 160 -1.64 23.67 -2.08
N SER A 161 -2.20 22.48 -2.24
CA SER A 161 -3.48 22.02 -1.72
C SER A 161 -3.51 20.49 -1.70
N GLY A 162 -4.47 19.87 -0.99
CA GLY A 162 -4.79 18.45 -1.20
C GLY A 162 -5.14 18.17 -2.68
N TRP A 163 -5.73 19.14 -3.36
CA TRP A 163 -6.01 19.10 -4.81
C TRP A 163 -4.79 19.40 -5.70
N GLY A 164 -3.60 19.58 -5.11
CA GLY A 164 -2.32 19.50 -5.85
C GLY A 164 -1.80 18.07 -6.00
N ARG A 165 -2.46 17.10 -5.34
CA ARG A 165 -2.12 15.67 -5.33
C ARG A 165 -3.34 14.77 -5.57
N SER A 166 -4.49 15.38 -5.78
CA SER A 166 -5.79 14.74 -6.08
C SER A 166 -6.61 15.67 -6.97
N ALA A 167 -7.78 15.25 -7.45
CA ALA A 167 -8.63 16.06 -8.30
C ALA A 167 -10.09 16.05 -7.81
N ALA A 168 -10.83 17.10 -8.14
CA ALA A 168 -12.27 17.21 -7.87
C ALA A 168 -12.98 17.82 -9.09
N ALA A 169 -14.24 17.43 -9.30
CA ALA A 169 -15.08 18.01 -10.33
C ALA A 169 -15.32 19.51 -10.05
N GLN A 170 -15.64 20.26 -11.11
CA GLN A 170 -15.98 21.69 -11.06
C GLN A 170 -14.87 22.67 -10.68
N VAL A 171 -13.68 22.19 -10.31
CA VAL A 171 -12.51 23.00 -9.91
C VAL A 171 -11.25 22.64 -10.70
N ALA A 172 -11.43 22.14 -11.93
CA ALA A 172 -10.35 21.61 -12.77
C ALA A 172 -9.18 22.59 -13.00
N PRO A 173 -9.39 23.89 -13.31
CA PRO A 173 -8.30 24.86 -13.44
C PRO A 173 -7.46 24.99 -12.17
N TYR A 174 -8.14 25.00 -11.01
CA TYR A 174 -7.46 25.08 -9.73
C TYR A 174 -6.64 23.83 -9.41
N CYS A 175 -7.22 22.64 -9.60
CA CYS A 175 -6.49 21.37 -9.48
C CYS A 175 -5.24 21.38 -10.36
N ALA A 176 -5.39 21.70 -11.66
CA ALA A 176 -4.28 21.80 -12.59
C ALA A 176 -3.18 22.76 -12.08
N SER A 177 -3.59 23.92 -11.57
CA SER A 177 -2.63 24.89 -11.01
C SER A 177 -1.88 24.37 -9.79
N LYS A 178 -2.54 23.63 -8.88
CA LYS A 178 -1.88 23.11 -7.67
C LYS A 178 -0.99 21.92 -7.96
N TRP A 179 -1.32 21.08 -8.94
CA TRP A 179 -0.41 20.07 -9.47
C TRP A 179 0.82 20.72 -10.12
N ALA A 180 0.64 21.81 -10.87
CA ALA A 180 1.75 22.58 -11.42
C ALA A 180 2.65 23.19 -10.34
N VAL A 181 2.08 23.71 -9.24
CA VAL A 181 2.86 24.20 -8.09
C VAL A 181 3.73 23.10 -7.48
N GLU A 182 3.19 21.90 -7.28
CA GLU A 182 3.94 20.74 -6.75
C GLU A 182 5.09 20.34 -7.69
N GLY A 183 4.81 20.24 -8.99
CA GLY A 183 5.82 19.91 -10.02
C GLY A 183 6.91 20.97 -10.12
N MET A 184 6.53 22.25 -10.22
CA MET A 184 7.45 23.39 -10.31
C MET A 184 8.33 23.50 -9.07
N THR A 185 7.77 23.30 -7.87
CA THR A 185 8.55 23.32 -6.63
C THR A 185 9.63 22.25 -6.64
N ARG A 186 9.31 21.00 -7.03
CA ARG A 186 10.30 19.92 -7.11
C ARG A 186 11.35 20.14 -8.19
N ALA A 187 10.98 20.79 -9.30
CA ALA A 187 11.94 21.16 -10.34
C ALA A 187 12.92 22.22 -9.82
N VAL A 188 12.40 23.32 -9.27
CA VAL A 188 13.21 24.41 -8.69
C VAL A 188 14.10 23.90 -7.55
N ALA A 189 13.61 22.99 -6.71
CA ALA A 189 14.41 22.37 -5.65
C ALA A 189 15.70 21.71 -6.19
N LYS A 190 15.67 21.14 -7.39
CA LYS A 190 16.86 20.55 -8.03
C LYS A 190 17.82 21.58 -8.62
N GLU A 191 17.36 22.80 -8.85
CA GLU A 191 18.13 23.91 -9.41
C GLU A 191 18.81 24.75 -8.31
N LEU A 192 18.28 24.72 -7.08
CA LEU A 192 18.79 25.52 -5.96
C LEU A 192 20.16 25.03 -5.47
N PRO A 193 21.12 25.94 -5.17
CA PRO A 193 22.39 25.58 -4.57
C PRO A 193 22.23 25.17 -3.10
N PRO A 194 23.23 24.50 -2.50
CA PRO A 194 23.24 24.16 -1.09
C PRO A 194 22.98 25.38 -0.19
N GLY A 195 22.15 25.19 0.84
CA GLY A 195 21.75 26.26 1.78
C GLY A 195 20.38 26.87 1.48
N LEU A 196 19.82 26.63 0.29
CA LEU A 196 18.46 27.02 -0.08
C LEU A 196 17.54 25.79 -0.18
N ALA A 197 16.24 25.99 0.02
CA ALA A 197 15.23 24.96 -0.20
C ALA A 197 13.94 25.52 -0.79
N ALA A 198 13.26 24.72 -1.60
CA ALA A 198 11.89 24.94 -2.03
C ALA A 198 11.00 23.77 -1.61
N VAL A 199 9.88 24.06 -0.96
CA VAL A 199 8.90 23.06 -0.49
C VAL A 199 7.48 23.42 -0.90
N ALA A 200 6.66 22.42 -1.16
CA ALA A 200 5.24 22.58 -1.46
C ALA A 200 4.44 22.28 -0.20
N LEU A 201 3.58 23.22 0.24
CA LEU A 201 2.82 23.07 1.48
C LEU A 201 1.32 23.10 1.23
N SER A 202 0.63 21.99 1.52
CA SER A 202 -0.83 21.95 1.58
C SER A 202 -1.31 22.45 2.95
N PRO A 203 -2.16 23.50 3.03
CA PRO A 203 -2.63 24.04 4.31
C PRO A 203 -3.69 23.18 5.00
N GLY A 204 -4.21 22.14 4.33
CA GLY A 204 -5.43 21.46 4.74
C GLY A 204 -6.70 22.21 4.33
N VAL A 205 -7.86 21.77 4.83
CA VAL A 205 -9.16 22.39 4.54
C VAL A 205 -9.46 23.43 5.63
N ILE A 206 -9.39 24.72 5.28
CA ILE A 206 -9.48 25.84 6.23
C ILE A 206 -10.59 26.81 5.78
N ASN A 207 -11.42 27.24 6.71
CA ASN A 207 -12.57 28.13 6.48
C ASN A 207 -12.12 29.55 6.08
N THR A 208 -11.76 29.69 4.81
CA THR A 208 -11.42 30.96 4.16
C THR A 208 -12.54 31.37 3.20
N GLU A 209 -12.55 32.63 2.76
CA GLU A 209 -13.44 33.07 1.67
C GLU A 209 -13.31 32.19 0.41
N LEU A 210 -12.10 31.71 0.11
CA LEU A 210 -11.84 30.78 -1.00
C LEU A 210 -12.52 29.43 -0.78
N LEU A 211 -12.48 28.88 0.43
CA LEU A 211 -13.19 27.64 0.73
C LEU A 211 -14.71 27.85 0.69
N GLN A 212 -15.20 28.97 1.23
CA GLN A 212 -16.62 29.34 1.22
C GLN A 212 -17.17 29.45 -0.21
N SER A 213 -16.40 29.98 -1.16
CA SER A 213 -16.83 30.04 -2.56
C SER A 213 -17.04 28.66 -3.20
N CYS A 214 -16.37 27.61 -2.68
CA CYS A 214 -16.45 26.26 -3.23
C CYS A 214 -17.37 25.32 -2.45
N PHE A 215 -17.45 25.48 -1.12
CA PHE A 215 -18.18 24.59 -0.21
C PHE A 215 -19.41 25.25 0.45
N GLY A 216 -19.69 26.52 0.15
CA GLY A 216 -20.81 27.26 0.73
C GLY A 216 -20.80 27.22 2.26
N ASN A 217 -21.97 26.99 2.85
CA ASN A 217 -22.15 26.95 4.31
C ASN A 217 -21.33 25.83 5.00
N SER A 218 -20.97 24.77 4.27
CA SER A 218 -20.17 23.67 4.82
C SER A 218 -18.73 24.08 5.13
N ALA A 219 -18.25 25.20 4.59
CA ALA A 219 -16.93 25.75 4.94
C ALA A 219 -16.81 26.09 6.44
N ALA A 220 -17.92 26.43 7.11
CA ALA A 220 -17.95 26.74 8.54
C ALA A 220 -17.59 25.54 9.45
N LEU A 221 -17.64 24.31 8.93
CA LEU A 221 -17.27 23.09 9.66
C LEU A 221 -15.74 22.93 9.84
N TYR A 222 -14.95 23.76 9.15
CA TYR A 222 -13.50 23.68 9.11
C TYR A 222 -12.83 24.74 10.00
N PRO A 223 -11.60 24.50 10.47
CA PRO A 223 -10.86 25.45 11.32
C PRO A 223 -10.74 26.82 10.66
N THR A 224 -10.72 27.88 11.46
CA THR A 224 -10.50 29.24 10.96
C THR A 224 -9.01 29.49 10.69
N PRO A 225 -8.66 30.49 9.85
CA PRO A 225 -7.27 30.89 9.62
C PRO A 225 -6.49 31.20 10.90
N GLU A 226 -7.14 31.80 11.90
CA GLU A 226 -6.54 32.17 13.19
C GLU A 226 -6.16 30.91 14.00
N SER A 227 -6.97 29.85 13.93
CA SER A 227 -6.66 28.57 14.60
C SER A 227 -5.58 27.76 13.85
N TRP A 228 -5.40 28.02 12.55
CA TRP A 228 -4.42 27.38 11.69
C TRP A 228 -3.04 28.02 11.80
N ALA A 229 -3.00 29.37 11.87
CA ALA A 229 -1.76 30.14 11.78
C ALA A 229 -0.69 29.74 12.81
N PRO A 230 -1.00 29.47 14.11
CA PRO A 230 0.03 29.04 15.05
C PRO A 230 0.74 27.73 14.67
N LYS A 231 -0.01 26.78 14.08
CA LYS A 231 0.56 25.49 13.65
C LYS A 231 1.39 25.67 12.38
N ALA A 232 0.87 26.44 11.44
CA ALA A 232 1.56 26.76 10.20
C ALA A 232 2.87 27.52 10.46
N ALA A 233 2.83 28.56 11.32
CA ALA A 233 4.01 29.32 11.71
C ALA A 233 5.07 28.42 12.35
N THR A 234 4.68 27.53 13.27
CA THR A 234 5.62 26.57 13.86
C THR A 234 6.26 25.68 12.80
N LEU A 235 5.47 25.03 11.93
CA LEU A 235 6.02 24.18 10.88
C LEU A 235 6.98 24.95 9.96
N ILE A 236 6.51 26.09 9.42
CA ILE A 236 7.24 26.90 8.45
C ILE A 236 8.58 27.41 9.02
N LEU A 237 8.60 27.83 10.30
CA LEU A 237 9.82 28.33 10.93
C LEU A 237 10.89 27.25 11.17
N HIS A 238 10.49 25.98 11.31
CA HIS A 238 11.40 24.85 11.51
C HIS A 238 11.97 24.27 10.22
N LEU A 239 11.47 24.69 9.05
CA LEU A 239 12.01 24.25 7.77
C LEU A 239 13.46 24.69 7.58
N SER A 240 14.21 23.83 6.91
CA SER A 240 15.65 23.95 6.69
C SER A 240 16.03 23.53 5.26
N ALA A 241 17.31 23.69 4.90
CA ALA A 241 17.81 23.23 3.60
C ALA A 241 17.65 21.71 3.40
N ALA A 242 17.54 20.93 4.48
CA ALA A 242 17.32 19.48 4.41
C ALA A 242 15.91 19.11 3.90
N ASP A 243 14.95 20.03 3.96
CA ASP A 243 13.58 19.81 3.51
C ASP A 243 13.40 20.06 2.00
N ASN A 244 14.47 20.39 1.27
CA ASN A 244 14.41 20.77 -0.13
C ASN A 244 13.71 19.72 -1.01
N GLY A 245 12.70 20.15 -1.78
CA GLY A 245 11.90 19.30 -2.65
C GLY A 245 10.72 18.60 -1.97
N ALA A 246 10.51 18.80 -0.65
CA ALA A 246 9.45 18.14 0.08
C ALA A 246 8.03 18.62 -0.30
N SER A 247 7.08 17.69 -0.21
CA SER A 247 5.64 17.92 -0.40
C SER A 247 4.90 17.71 0.93
N LEU A 248 4.68 18.78 1.68
CA LEU A 248 4.18 18.80 3.06
C LEU A 248 2.66 19.05 3.13
N SER A 249 2.03 18.67 4.26
CA SER A 249 0.61 18.91 4.54
C SER A 249 0.36 19.23 6.02
N LEU A 250 -0.45 20.26 6.29
CA LEU A 250 -0.93 20.60 7.63
C LEU A 250 -2.30 19.95 7.88
N HIS A 251 -2.34 18.83 8.61
CA HIS A 251 -3.58 18.12 8.92
C HIS A 251 -4.27 18.56 10.22
N ARG A 252 -5.58 18.31 10.28
CA ARG A 252 -6.44 18.57 11.44
C ARG A 252 -6.18 17.50 12.52
N PRO A 253 -6.03 17.86 13.81
CA PRO A 253 -6.32 16.93 14.89
C PRO A 253 -7.84 16.79 14.94
N LEU A 254 -8.36 15.70 14.39
CA LEU A 254 -9.78 15.44 14.34
C LEU A 254 -10.19 14.32 15.32
N LEU A 255 -9.58 14.23 16.51
CA LEU A 255 -10.13 13.45 17.62
C LEU A 255 -9.52 13.79 19.00
N CYS A 256 -9.50 15.05 19.45
CA CYS A 256 -9.17 15.36 20.85
C CYS A 256 -10.26 16.09 21.65
N ARG A 257 -11.37 16.53 21.03
CA ARG A 257 -12.44 17.22 21.79
C ARG A 257 -13.44 16.28 22.47
N LYS A 258 -13.70 15.07 21.96
CA LYS A 258 -14.52 14.09 22.68
C LYS A 258 -13.80 13.48 23.88
N VAL A 259 -12.47 13.37 23.86
CA VAL A 259 -11.67 12.82 24.97
C VAL A 259 -11.58 13.82 26.13
N ALA A 260 -11.49 15.13 25.85
CA ALA A 260 -11.44 16.15 26.91
C ALA A 260 -12.80 16.36 27.61
N GLU A 261 -13.91 16.29 26.87
CA GLU A 261 -15.26 16.28 27.48
C GLU A 261 -15.54 14.97 28.23
N TYR A 262 -15.07 13.82 27.71
CA TYR A 262 -15.12 12.56 28.46
C TYR A 262 -14.32 12.62 29.75
N LEU A 263 -13.10 13.19 29.75
CA LEU A 263 -12.27 13.28 30.95
C LEU A 263 -12.81 14.25 32.00
N HIS A 264 -13.58 15.27 31.59
CA HIS A 264 -14.25 16.16 32.54
C HIS A 264 -15.51 15.52 33.15
N HIS A 265 -16.31 14.81 32.34
CA HIS A 265 -17.43 13.99 32.84
C HIS A 265 -16.97 12.77 33.65
N PHE A 266 -15.80 12.19 33.35
CA PHE A 266 -15.22 11.07 34.11
C PHE A 266 -14.76 11.50 35.50
N ARG A 267 -14.35 12.77 35.66
CA ARG A 267 -13.96 13.34 36.96
C ARG A 267 -15.17 13.60 37.87
N GLU A 268 -16.28 14.11 37.31
CA GLU A 268 -17.54 14.29 38.03
C GLU A 268 -18.17 12.92 38.38
N LEU A 269 -18.16 11.95 37.45
CA LEU A 269 -18.60 10.57 37.74
C LEU A 269 -17.73 9.88 38.79
N LEU A 270 -16.41 10.13 38.85
CA LEU A 270 -15.54 9.54 39.86
C LEU A 270 -15.85 10.06 41.27
N VAL A 271 -16.27 11.32 41.40
CA VAL A 271 -16.62 11.96 42.67
C VAL A 271 -18.00 11.48 43.15
N ASP A 272 -18.93 11.22 42.24
CA ASP A 272 -20.25 10.65 42.55
C ASP A 272 -20.20 9.13 42.82
N LEU A 273 -19.33 8.38 42.14
CA LEU A 273 -19.06 6.96 42.43
C LEU A 273 -18.40 6.75 43.80
N LEU A 274 -17.68 7.75 44.32
CA LEU A 274 -17.09 7.72 45.67
C LEU A 274 -18.11 7.99 46.79
N ARG A 275 -19.35 8.40 46.48
CA ARG A 275 -20.41 8.65 47.48
C ARG A 275 -21.42 7.50 47.62
N LEU A 276 -21.41 6.51 46.72
CA LEU A 276 -22.29 5.35 46.80
C LEU A 276 -21.63 4.21 47.60
N LYS A 277 -21.98 4.13 48.89
CA LYS A 277 -21.61 3.04 49.81
C LYS A 277 -22.03 1.67 49.28
N SER A 278 -21.18 1.03 48.49
CA SER A 278 -21.29 -0.39 48.18
C SER A 278 -19.93 -1.07 48.38
N LEU A 279 -19.89 -1.98 49.35
CA LEU A 279 -18.68 -2.68 49.83
C LEU A 279 -18.02 -3.59 48.78
N LEU A 280 -18.58 -3.72 47.58
CA LEU A 280 -18.11 -4.65 46.56
C LEU A 280 -16.93 -4.10 45.73
N VAL A 281 -16.89 -2.80 45.48
CA VAL A 281 -15.86 -2.19 44.61
C VAL A 281 -14.52 -2.00 45.37
N VAL A 282 -14.59 -1.70 46.67
CA VAL A 282 -13.38 -1.57 47.52
C VAL A 282 -12.67 -2.92 47.71
N LYS A 283 -13.41 -4.04 47.80
CA LYS A 283 -12.81 -5.38 47.89
C LYS A 283 -12.14 -5.82 46.58
N PHE A 284 -12.67 -5.44 45.43
CA PHE A 284 -12.10 -5.79 44.13
C PHE A 284 -10.81 -5.02 43.83
N ILE A 285 -10.74 -3.74 44.22
CA ILE A 285 -9.54 -2.90 44.04
C ILE A 285 -8.44 -3.28 45.04
N LEU A 286 -8.75 -3.61 46.29
CA LEU A 286 -7.76 -4.14 47.25
C LEU A 286 -7.22 -5.52 46.83
N TYR A 287 -8.07 -6.38 46.23
CA TYR A 287 -7.68 -7.69 45.71
C TYR A 287 -6.69 -7.59 44.54
N MET A 288 -6.87 -6.61 43.65
CA MET A 288 -5.95 -6.37 42.54
C MET A 288 -4.61 -5.76 42.99
N LEU A 289 -4.63 -4.89 44.00
CA LEU A 289 -3.42 -4.22 44.51
C LEU A 289 -2.55 -5.12 45.41
N THR A 290 -3.12 -6.15 46.05
CA THR A 290 -2.36 -7.15 46.83
C THR A 290 -1.73 -8.23 45.94
N LYS A 291 -2.28 -8.52 44.76
CA LYS A 291 -1.77 -9.57 43.87
C LYS A 291 -0.56 -9.15 42.99
N MET A 292 -0.25 -7.86 42.92
CA MET A 292 0.89 -7.34 42.12
C MET A 292 2.17 -7.02 42.93
N ARG A 293 2.25 -7.36 44.23
CA ARG A 293 3.45 -7.13 45.06
C ARG A 293 3.98 -8.42 45.70
N GLY A 294 4.79 -9.14 44.94
CA GLY A 294 5.76 -10.15 45.44
C GLY A 294 5.14 -11.49 45.86
N LYS A 295 5.85 -12.61 45.84
CA LYS A 295 7.25 -12.95 45.51
C LYS A 295 7.30 -14.49 45.52
N ARG A 296 8.38 -15.06 44.94
CA ARG A 296 9.02 -16.35 45.31
C ARG A 296 8.29 -17.33 46.26
N ARG A 297 8.40 -18.62 45.88
CA ARG A 297 8.45 -19.88 46.68
C ARG A 297 7.16 -20.67 46.91
N GLU A 298 7.20 -21.89 46.33
CA GLU A 298 6.93 -23.22 46.89
C GLU A 298 5.70 -23.55 47.77
N LYS A 299 5.03 -24.62 47.30
CA LYS A 299 4.55 -25.82 48.00
C LYS A 299 3.16 -25.87 48.70
N SER A 300 2.42 -26.89 48.22
CA SER A 300 1.67 -27.95 48.91
C SER A 300 0.32 -27.67 49.58
N HIS A 301 -0.72 -28.21 48.92
CA HIS A 301 -1.77 -29.15 49.36
C HIS A 301 -2.53 -28.99 50.70
N LEU A 302 -3.86 -29.18 50.54
CA LEU A 302 -4.87 -29.79 51.41
C LEU A 302 -5.21 -29.08 52.73
N ASP A 303 -6.44 -28.59 52.87
CA ASP A 303 -7.50 -29.38 53.50
C ASP A 303 -8.90 -28.75 53.46
N LEU A 304 -9.87 -29.67 53.49
CA LEU A 304 -11.22 -29.60 54.04
C LEU A 304 -12.44 -29.23 53.16
N ALA A 305 -13.19 -30.30 52.88
CA ALA A 305 -14.49 -30.41 52.23
C ALA A 305 -15.63 -30.63 53.25
N MET A 306 -16.87 -30.62 52.71
CA MET A 306 -18.17 -31.21 53.16
C MET A 306 -19.29 -30.17 53.32
N ALA A 307 -20.56 -30.37 52.96
CA ALA A 307 -21.36 -31.35 52.21
C ALA A 307 -22.79 -30.71 52.07
N VAL A 308 -23.62 -31.01 51.04
CA VAL A 308 -24.84 -31.86 51.08
C VAL A 308 -25.32 -32.13 49.63
N ALA A 309 -25.75 -33.38 49.40
CA ALA A 309 -26.16 -34.05 48.16
C ALA A 309 -27.71 -34.19 48.06
N VAL A 310 -28.34 -34.05 46.87
CA VAL A 310 -28.89 -35.10 45.94
C VAL A 310 -30.37 -35.50 46.12
N VAL A 311 -31.10 -35.61 44.98
CA VAL A 311 -32.17 -36.57 44.64
C VAL A 311 -32.12 -36.75 43.10
N ALA A 312 -32.16 -37.92 42.44
CA ALA A 312 -32.12 -39.34 42.83
C ALA A 312 -31.74 -40.23 41.62
N ALA A 313 -31.33 -41.45 41.97
CA ALA A 313 -30.77 -42.59 41.22
C ALA A 313 -31.88 -43.44 40.49
N PRO A 314 -31.69 -44.71 39.98
CA PRO A 314 -30.71 -45.74 40.37
C PRO A 314 -30.08 -46.68 39.29
N SER A 315 -29.03 -47.37 39.79
CA SER A 315 -28.24 -48.54 39.29
C SER A 315 -29.06 -49.86 39.28
N PRO A 316 -28.62 -51.03 38.73
CA PRO A 316 -27.60 -51.91 39.37
C PRO A 316 -26.75 -52.89 38.48
N PHE A 317 -25.52 -53.16 38.94
CA PHE A 317 -24.83 -54.49 39.09
C PHE A 317 -24.05 -55.23 37.96
N LEU A 318 -22.81 -55.64 38.33
CA LEU A 318 -21.92 -56.76 37.87
C LEU A 318 -21.25 -56.60 36.49
N GLY A 319 -19.99 -56.99 36.20
CA GLY A 319 -18.91 -57.70 36.91
C GLY A 319 -17.95 -58.38 35.89
N ASN A 320 -16.63 -58.47 36.21
CA ASN A 320 -15.57 -59.37 35.70
C ASN A 320 -15.14 -59.30 34.20
N ALA A 321 -13.88 -59.01 33.85
CA ALA A 321 -12.69 -59.91 33.79
C ALA A 321 -12.89 -61.11 32.83
N SER A 322 -12.03 -61.55 31.91
CA SER A 322 -10.67 -61.22 31.42
C SER A 322 -10.36 -62.17 30.22
N PHE A 323 -9.17 -62.06 29.61
CA PHE A 323 -8.41 -63.13 28.92
C PHE A 323 -8.53 -63.39 27.38
N HIS A 324 -7.38 -63.14 26.72
CA HIS A 324 -6.60 -64.02 25.83
C HIS A 324 -6.86 -64.17 24.31
N SER A 325 -5.77 -63.82 23.59
CA SER A 325 -4.99 -64.71 22.71
C SER A 325 -5.29 -64.80 21.19
N ARG A 326 -4.35 -64.21 20.43
CA ARG A 326 -3.60 -64.72 19.26
C ARG A 326 -4.37 -65.25 18.04
N LYS A 327 -4.06 -64.67 16.88
CA LYS A 327 -3.13 -65.21 15.84
C LYS A 327 -3.09 -64.23 14.66
N THR A 328 -1.94 -63.61 14.32
CA THR A 328 -1.04 -63.96 13.18
C THR A 328 -1.81 -64.22 11.87
N THR A 329 -1.54 -63.60 10.71
CA THR A 329 -0.24 -63.39 10.04
C THR A 329 -0.45 -62.51 8.80
N PHE A 330 0.38 -61.48 8.54
CA PHE A 330 1.14 -61.34 7.27
C PHE A 330 2.14 -60.18 7.32
N ARG A 331 3.41 -60.56 7.52
CA ARG A 331 4.66 -60.02 6.94
C ARG A 331 4.44 -59.42 5.53
N ARG A 332 5.13 -58.42 4.97
CA ARG A 332 6.42 -57.72 5.19
C ARG A 332 6.58 -56.70 4.03
N TYR A 333 7.49 -55.73 4.17
CA TYR A 333 7.78 -54.54 3.32
C TYR A 333 6.88 -53.34 3.68
N ILE A 334 7.34 -52.24 4.28
CA ILE A 334 8.63 -51.53 4.19
C ILE A 334 9.09 -51.11 5.60
N GLN A 335 10.36 -51.37 5.90
CA GLN A 335 11.08 -50.89 7.07
C GLN A 335 11.80 -49.59 6.71
N ASN A 336 11.82 -48.66 7.65
CA ASN A 336 12.77 -47.57 7.83
C ASN A 336 12.83 -46.47 6.76
N SER A 337 12.13 -45.37 7.05
CA SER A 337 12.69 -44.04 6.90
C SER A 337 12.08 -43.16 8.00
N ASP A 338 12.88 -42.87 9.04
CA ASP A 338 12.60 -41.80 9.99
C ASP A 338 12.59 -40.48 9.22
N VAL A 339 11.41 -39.86 9.07
CA VAL A 339 11.33 -38.52 8.48
C VAL A 339 10.67 -37.57 9.47
N ARG A 340 11.45 -36.58 9.91
CA ARG A 340 11.02 -35.45 10.74
C ARG A 340 10.71 -34.28 9.81
N PHE A 341 9.58 -33.62 10.03
CA PHE A 341 9.15 -32.51 9.17
C PHE A 341 8.94 -31.22 9.98
N SER A 342 9.10 -30.09 9.29
CA SER A 342 9.07 -28.74 9.87
C SER A 342 8.33 -27.78 8.94
N ILE A 343 7.57 -26.86 9.53
CA ILE A 343 6.66 -25.94 8.83
C ILE A 343 7.35 -24.61 8.63
N LYS A 344 7.30 -24.07 7.42
CA LYS A 344 8.22 -23.03 6.97
C LYS A 344 7.46 -21.90 6.26
N SER A 345 7.56 -20.66 6.78
CA SER A 345 7.11 -19.45 6.06
C SER A 345 8.26 -18.68 5.45
N ILE A 346 8.13 -18.21 4.21
CA ILE A 346 9.23 -17.51 3.53
C ILE A 346 8.99 -16.01 3.57
N PHE A 347 10.06 -15.21 3.54
CA PHE A 347 10.03 -13.76 3.43
C PHE A 347 10.86 -13.27 2.25
N TRP A 348 10.31 -12.37 1.43
CA TRP A 348 11.06 -11.64 0.42
C TRP A 348 10.73 -10.14 0.41
N GLY A 349 11.72 -9.30 0.13
CA GLY A 349 11.60 -7.86 -0.06
C GLY A 349 12.31 -7.37 -1.34
N PRO A 350 12.04 -6.14 -1.80
CA PRO A 350 12.79 -5.52 -2.89
C PRO A 350 14.18 -5.03 -2.46
N ARG A 351 15.02 -4.79 -3.48
CA ARG A 351 16.49 -4.69 -3.42
C ARG A 351 17.05 -3.55 -2.53
N LYS A 352 17.65 -3.87 -1.38
CA LYS A 352 18.84 -3.15 -0.82
C LYS A 352 19.49 -3.89 0.36
N ALA A 353 20.81 -4.14 0.27
CA ALA A 353 21.61 -4.89 1.24
C ALA A 353 21.67 -4.25 2.64
N VAL A 354 21.24 -4.99 3.67
CA VAL A 354 21.57 -4.77 5.10
C VAL A 354 21.70 -6.14 5.76
N GLU A 355 22.73 -6.32 6.61
CA GLU A 355 22.94 -7.56 7.36
C GLU A 355 21.79 -7.82 8.36
N PRO A 356 21.25 -9.05 8.44
CA PRO A 356 20.12 -9.36 9.32
C PRO A 356 20.59 -9.56 10.77
N ALA A 357 19.97 -8.84 11.69
CA ALA A 357 20.02 -9.18 13.11
C ALA A 357 19.37 -10.55 13.35
N LYS A 358 19.99 -11.39 14.20
CA LYS A 358 19.43 -12.69 14.61
C LYS A 358 18.10 -12.48 15.35
N LEU A 359 16.99 -12.76 14.67
CA LEU A 359 15.65 -12.70 15.25
C LEU A 359 15.20 -14.08 15.74
N GLU A 360 14.60 -14.14 16.92
CA GLU A 360 14.01 -15.37 17.47
C GLU A 360 12.60 -15.58 16.88
N LEU A 361 12.49 -16.55 15.95
CA LEU A 361 11.34 -16.74 15.04
C LEU A 361 10.30 -17.79 15.49
N SER A 362 10.37 -18.28 16.73
CA SER A 362 9.35 -19.21 17.27
C SER A 362 8.09 -18.46 17.71
N LEU A 363 6.90 -18.98 17.34
CA LEU A 363 5.58 -18.49 17.77
C LEU A 363 4.92 -19.39 18.84
N GLY A 364 5.59 -20.46 19.29
CA GLY A 364 5.09 -21.40 20.30
C GLY A 364 4.32 -22.61 19.76
N ASP A 365 3.81 -23.43 20.69
CA ASP A 365 2.99 -24.63 20.41
C ASP A 365 1.50 -24.26 20.30
N PHE A 366 0.80 -24.79 19.29
CA PHE A 366 -0.65 -24.70 19.11
C PHE A 366 -1.29 -26.06 19.36
N SER A 367 -2.45 -26.10 20.03
CA SER A 367 -3.18 -27.34 20.29
C SER A 367 -4.32 -27.56 19.28
N LEU A 368 -4.43 -28.76 18.73
CA LEU A 368 -5.57 -29.16 17.89
C LEU A 368 -6.72 -29.72 18.76
N PRO A 369 -7.97 -29.28 18.57
CA PRO A 369 -9.14 -29.97 19.12
C PRO A 369 -9.35 -31.33 18.44
N GLU A 370 -9.85 -32.33 19.17
CA GLU A 370 -10.27 -33.61 18.57
C GLU A 370 -11.52 -33.41 17.70
N LEU A 371 -11.49 -33.88 16.45
CA LEU A 371 -12.70 -34.08 15.66
C LEU A 371 -13.42 -35.30 16.27
N GLY A 372 -14.55 -35.07 16.92
CA GLY A 372 -15.36 -36.14 17.51
C GLY A 372 -15.80 -37.14 16.45
N SER A 373 -15.32 -38.38 16.57
CA SER A 373 -16.04 -39.55 16.10
C SER A 373 -16.98 -39.99 17.23
N GLU A 374 -18.29 -40.02 16.97
CA GLU A 374 -19.22 -40.66 17.88
C GLU A 374 -18.77 -42.13 18.09
N GLY A 375 -18.47 -42.45 19.35
CA GLY A 375 -18.14 -43.80 19.79
C GLY A 375 -16.64 -44.06 19.99
N ASP A 376 -16.08 -43.58 21.10
CA ASP A 376 -15.48 -44.44 22.14
C ASP A 376 -14.98 -43.55 23.32
N GLN A 377 -15.70 -43.54 24.43
CA GLN A 377 -15.30 -42.83 25.66
C GLN A 377 -14.33 -43.70 26.47
N THR A 378 -13.08 -43.87 26.04
CA THR A 378 -11.97 -44.26 26.94
C THR A 378 -10.57 -43.95 26.35
N ASN A 379 -10.19 -42.66 26.29
CA ASN A 379 -8.78 -42.25 26.40
C ASN A 379 -8.68 -40.73 26.60
N SER A 380 -8.67 -40.26 27.84
CA SER A 380 -8.28 -38.89 28.15
C SER A 380 -6.78 -38.71 27.95
N ASP A 381 -6.40 -37.62 27.28
CA ASP A 381 -5.06 -37.00 27.19
C ASP A 381 -4.04 -37.49 26.14
N LYS A 382 -4.34 -37.29 24.84
CA LYS A 382 -3.29 -36.99 23.83
C LYS A 382 -3.71 -35.85 22.87
N GLN A 383 -3.75 -34.62 23.39
CA GLN A 383 -3.94 -33.42 22.56
C GLN A 383 -2.76 -33.26 21.57
N LYS A 384 -3.04 -33.21 20.26
CA LYS A 384 -2.01 -33.06 19.22
C LYS A 384 -1.47 -31.62 19.21
N LYS A 385 -0.14 -31.48 19.24
CA LYS A 385 0.55 -30.18 19.18
C LYS A 385 1.09 -29.91 17.78
N LEU A 386 0.87 -28.69 17.30
CA LEU A 386 1.46 -28.14 16.08
C LEU A 386 2.45 -27.04 16.45
N SER A 387 3.62 -27.02 15.82
CA SER A 387 4.56 -25.90 15.95
C SER A 387 4.54 -25.09 14.66
N VAL A 388 4.49 -23.76 14.77
CA VAL A 388 4.60 -22.87 13.60
C VAL A 388 5.93 -22.16 13.67
N SER A 389 6.71 -22.27 12.59
CA SER A 389 7.99 -21.61 12.47
C SER A 389 8.08 -20.82 11.18
N VAL A 390 9.03 -19.89 11.18
CA VAL A 390 9.25 -18.96 10.11
C VAL A 390 10.65 -19.17 9.56
N VAL A 391 10.74 -19.29 8.24
CA VAL A 391 12.00 -19.45 7.51
C VAL A 391 12.41 -18.20 6.78
N SER A 392 13.68 -18.17 6.41
CA SER A 392 14.30 -16.98 5.85
C SER A 392 14.55 -17.09 4.34
N SER A 393 14.23 -18.25 3.74
CA SER A 393 14.46 -18.58 2.34
C SER A 393 13.58 -19.76 1.88
N ILE A 394 13.16 -19.77 0.61
CA ILE A 394 12.49 -20.92 -0.03
C ILE A 394 13.39 -22.14 -0.13
N SER A 395 14.72 -21.96 -0.16
CA SER A 395 15.66 -23.08 -0.19
C SER A 395 15.69 -23.86 1.12
N GLU A 396 15.15 -23.29 2.21
CA GLU A 396 14.99 -24.03 3.46
C GLU A 396 13.87 -25.07 3.34
N VAL A 397 12.93 -24.93 2.40
CA VAL A 397 11.83 -25.90 2.16
C VAL A 397 12.19 -26.80 0.99
N SER A 398 11.91 -28.10 1.11
CA SER A 398 12.07 -29.02 -0.02
C SER A 398 11.11 -28.63 -1.16
N PRO A 399 11.55 -28.67 -2.43
CA PRO A 399 10.66 -28.47 -3.58
C PRO A 399 9.44 -29.38 -3.56
N ASP A 400 9.64 -30.67 -3.25
CA ASP A 400 8.56 -31.67 -3.26
C ASP A 400 7.50 -31.36 -2.20
N GLU A 401 7.91 -30.98 -0.99
CA GLU A 401 7.02 -30.65 0.13
C GLU A 401 6.22 -29.37 -0.16
N TRP A 402 6.88 -28.35 -0.70
CA TRP A 402 6.27 -27.08 -1.07
C TRP A 402 5.23 -27.25 -2.18
N ASP A 403 5.62 -27.91 -3.27
CA ASP A 403 4.76 -28.11 -4.44
C ASP A 403 3.58 -29.02 -4.08
N ALA A 404 3.78 -30.00 -3.18
CA ALA A 404 2.71 -30.81 -2.63
C ALA A 404 1.68 -29.98 -1.83
N CYS A 405 2.11 -28.96 -1.08
CA CYS A 405 1.17 -28.03 -0.41
C CYS A 405 0.40 -27.19 -1.43
N SER A 406 1.08 -26.67 -2.46
CA SER A 406 0.49 -25.88 -3.53
C SER A 406 -0.59 -26.65 -4.30
N LEU A 407 -0.28 -27.90 -4.68
CA LEU A 407 -1.17 -28.81 -5.38
C LEU A 407 -2.40 -29.18 -4.54
N ASP A 408 -2.23 -29.54 -3.27
CA ASP A 408 -3.36 -29.87 -2.40
C ASP A 408 -4.27 -28.67 -2.11
N SER A 409 -3.68 -27.47 -2.08
CA SER A 409 -4.41 -26.24 -1.82
C SER A 409 -5.30 -25.83 -3.00
N SER A 410 -4.76 -25.97 -4.21
CA SER A 410 -5.43 -25.56 -5.45
C SER A 410 -6.30 -26.68 -6.05
N GLY A 411 -5.92 -27.94 -5.83
CA GLY A 411 -6.36 -29.09 -6.61
C GLY A 411 -5.53 -29.26 -7.90
N PRO A 412 -5.39 -30.49 -8.42
CA PRO A 412 -4.55 -30.77 -9.60
C PRO A 412 -5.05 -30.04 -10.86
N GLU A 413 -6.36 -29.84 -11.00
CA GLU A 413 -6.98 -29.15 -12.14
C GLU A 413 -6.72 -27.64 -12.15
N LYS A 414 -6.43 -27.03 -10.99
CA LYS A 414 -6.20 -25.58 -10.85
C LYS A 414 -4.77 -25.26 -10.42
N PHE A 415 -3.83 -26.13 -10.78
CA PHE A 415 -2.43 -25.96 -10.49
C PHE A 415 -1.92 -24.58 -10.97
N ASN A 416 -1.27 -23.84 -10.08
CA ASN A 416 -0.78 -22.50 -10.37
C ASN A 416 0.77 -22.51 -10.42
N PRO A 417 1.38 -22.27 -11.59
CA PRO A 417 2.83 -22.40 -11.76
C PRO A 417 3.60 -21.35 -10.95
N PHE A 418 2.98 -20.20 -10.65
CA PHE A 418 3.63 -19.14 -9.87
C PHE A 418 3.71 -19.43 -8.36
N LEU A 419 3.00 -20.46 -7.89
CA LEU A 419 3.09 -20.93 -6.50
C LEU A 419 4.10 -22.07 -6.34
N THR A 420 4.78 -22.48 -7.42
CA THR A 420 5.77 -23.56 -7.34
C THR A 420 7.07 -23.11 -6.70
N HIS A 421 7.77 -24.05 -6.08
CA HIS A 421 9.13 -23.85 -5.58
C HIS A 421 10.05 -23.39 -6.71
N GLY A 422 9.91 -23.98 -7.91
CA GLY A 422 10.70 -23.61 -9.08
C GLY A 422 10.61 -22.13 -9.46
N PHE A 423 9.39 -21.56 -9.47
CA PHE A 423 9.19 -20.13 -9.75
C PHE A 423 9.77 -19.24 -8.64
N LEU A 424 9.42 -19.57 -7.39
CA LEU A 424 9.78 -18.81 -6.21
C LEU A 424 11.29 -18.81 -5.93
N SER A 425 11.95 -19.96 -6.06
CA SER A 425 13.41 -20.07 -5.96
C SER A 425 14.12 -19.36 -7.12
N SER A 426 13.53 -19.31 -8.32
CA SER A 426 14.09 -18.52 -9.43
C SER A 426 14.10 -17.03 -9.12
N LEU A 427 13.07 -16.51 -8.45
CA LEU A 427 13.04 -15.12 -7.99
C LEU A 427 14.12 -14.84 -6.94
N GLU A 428 14.27 -15.74 -5.96
CA GLU A 428 15.23 -15.59 -4.88
C GLU A 428 16.68 -15.69 -5.35
N GLU A 429 17.03 -16.77 -6.06
CA GLU A 429 18.40 -17.04 -6.52
C GLU A 429 18.91 -15.99 -7.52
N SER A 430 18.01 -15.45 -8.33
CA SER A 430 18.35 -14.41 -9.31
C SER A 430 18.49 -13.02 -8.71
N GLY A 431 18.19 -12.86 -7.41
CA GLY A 431 18.13 -11.57 -6.72
C GLY A 431 17.01 -10.65 -7.21
N SER A 432 16.01 -11.20 -7.91
CA SER A 432 14.80 -10.46 -8.31
C SER A 432 13.90 -10.17 -7.10
N ALA A 433 13.90 -11.08 -6.12
CA ALA A 433 13.32 -10.89 -4.79
C ALA A 433 14.41 -11.23 -3.75
N VAL A 434 14.74 -10.31 -2.82
CA VAL A 434 15.89 -10.47 -1.90
C VAL A 434 15.50 -10.38 -0.42
N LYS A 435 16.38 -10.85 0.46
CA LYS A 435 16.15 -11.10 1.90
C LYS A 435 15.97 -9.85 2.79
N THR A 436 15.92 -8.65 2.23
CA THR A 436 16.10 -7.41 3.00
C THR A 436 14.76 -6.82 3.42
N ILE A 437 14.46 -7.00 4.72
CA ILE A 437 13.44 -6.40 5.61
C ILE A 437 12.31 -5.65 4.88
N ASP A 438 11.44 -6.42 4.22
CA ASP A 438 10.02 -6.14 4.01
C ASP A 438 9.39 -7.52 3.74
N ALA A 439 8.36 -7.90 4.48
CA ALA A 439 8.04 -9.31 4.68
C ALA A 439 6.83 -9.75 3.84
N LEU A 440 7.13 -10.49 2.76
CA LEU A 440 6.17 -11.21 1.94
C LEU A 440 6.01 -12.65 2.43
N VAL A 441 4.96 -12.98 3.19
CA VAL A 441 4.74 -14.27 3.83
C VAL A 441 3.97 -15.22 2.93
N PHE A 442 4.52 -16.40 2.72
CA PHE A 442 3.75 -17.58 2.31
C PHE A 442 3.84 -18.63 3.39
N LEU A 443 2.75 -19.32 3.70
CA LEU A 443 2.74 -20.41 4.68
C LEU A 443 2.37 -21.71 3.96
N GLY A 444 3.28 -22.68 4.00
CA GLY A 444 3.07 -24.09 3.62
C GLY A 444 3.19 -24.98 4.84
N LEU A 445 2.29 -25.94 5.06
CA LEU A 445 2.25 -26.76 6.27
C LEU A 445 2.19 -28.26 5.94
N GLU A 446 3.17 -29.02 6.44
CA GLU A 446 3.21 -30.49 6.40
C GLU A 446 3.29 -31.10 7.82
N TYR A 447 2.23 -31.85 8.16
CA TYR A 447 2.01 -32.86 9.20
C TYR A 447 2.28 -32.64 10.70
N ALA A 448 1.31 -33.14 11.49
CA ALA A 448 1.36 -33.33 12.94
C ALA A 448 1.97 -34.71 13.29
N THR A 449 3.10 -34.74 14.01
CA THR A 449 3.64 -35.99 14.59
C THR A 449 3.32 -36.09 16.08
N MET A 450 2.79 -37.25 16.47
CA MET A 450 2.56 -37.66 17.86
C MET A 450 3.87 -38.19 18.45
N GLU A 451 4.30 -37.71 19.62
CA GLU A 451 5.19 -38.49 20.49
C GLU A 451 4.89 -38.30 21.99
N PRO A 452 4.83 -39.39 22.77
CA PRO A 452 4.94 -39.35 24.21
C PRO A 452 6.41 -39.28 24.64
N GLY A 453 6.82 -38.12 25.15
CA GLY A 453 7.97 -37.91 26.04
C GLY A 453 9.36 -38.36 25.58
N LEU A 454 10.24 -37.40 25.28
CA LEU A 454 11.56 -37.29 25.92
C LEU A 454 12.28 -35.99 25.50
N LEU A 455 12.87 -35.33 26.50
CA LEU A 455 13.77 -34.17 26.39
C LEU A 455 15.09 -34.58 25.72
N LYS A 456 15.63 -33.79 24.78
CA LYS A 456 17.09 -33.76 24.51
C LYS A 456 17.58 -32.34 24.21
N LEU A 457 18.42 -31.86 25.12
CA LEU A 457 19.37 -30.76 24.95
C LEU A 457 20.52 -31.19 24.04
N GLY A 458 20.94 -30.32 23.12
CA GLY A 458 22.20 -30.43 22.38
C GLY A 458 22.97 -29.13 22.50
N LYS A 459 24.05 -29.16 23.30
CA LYS A 459 25.10 -28.13 23.38
C LYS A 459 25.81 -28.03 22.03
N ASP A 460 26.26 -26.83 21.67
CA ASP A 460 27.63 -26.73 21.18
C ASP A 460 28.30 -25.44 21.69
N GLU A 461 29.41 -25.68 22.39
CA GLU A 461 30.31 -24.70 22.98
C GLU A 461 31.38 -24.40 21.95
N ARG A 462 31.53 -23.13 21.57
CA ARG A 462 32.85 -22.53 21.26
C ARG A 462 32.76 -21.01 21.36
N LEU A 463 33.15 -20.56 22.54
CA LEU A 463 33.57 -19.19 22.84
C LEU A 463 34.84 -18.86 22.06
N GLN A 464 34.92 -17.64 21.51
CA GLN A 464 36.10 -16.82 21.75
C GLN A 464 35.69 -15.35 21.79
N GLU A 465 35.99 -14.76 22.93
CA GLU A 465 35.75 -13.38 23.34
C GLU A 465 36.66 -12.41 22.57
N ARG A 466 36.13 -11.25 22.19
CA ARG A 466 36.87 -9.98 22.21
C ARG A 466 35.91 -8.80 22.24
N ASN A 467 36.03 -7.99 23.27
CA ASN A 467 35.56 -6.60 23.39
C ASN A 467 36.44 -5.91 24.45
N PRO A 468 36.57 -4.58 24.56
CA PRO A 468 36.18 -3.45 23.70
C PRO A 468 37.46 -2.68 23.23
N ASP A 469 37.47 -1.63 22.39
CA ASP A 469 36.91 -0.28 22.59
C ASP A 469 37.27 0.60 21.34
N PRO A 470 37.02 1.92 21.26
CA PRO A 470 36.13 2.52 20.27
C PRO A 470 36.85 3.51 19.32
N ASP A 471 36.85 3.26 18.02
CA ASP A 471 37.22 4.30 17.05
C ASP A 471 36.63 3.95 15.69
N TRP A 472 35.42 4.45 15.41
CA TRP A 472 34.97 4.62 14.03
C TRP A 472 34.27 5.96 13.90
N GLU A 473 35.00 6.85 13.24
CA GLU A 473 34.61 8.15 12.74
C GLU A 473 33.25 8.10 12.05
N ILE A 474 32.45 9.14 12.33
CA ILE A 474 31.17 9.39 11.71
C ILE A 474 31.41 9.75 10.23
N PHE A 475 31.35 8.74 9.38
CA PHE A 475 31.09 8.92 7.96
C PHE A 475 29.56 8.95 7.76
N TYR A 476 29.05 10.11 7.38
CA TYR A 476 27.71 10.24 6.79
C TYR A 476 27.83 9.98 5.27
N PRO A 477 27.31 8.84 4.77
CA PRO A 477 26.78 8.79 3.42
C PRO A 477 25.27 8.72 3.48
N ASP A 478 24.67 9.74 2.86
CA ASP A 478 23.29 9.83 2.41
C ASP A 478 22.72 8.51 1.86
N GLN A 479 21.39 8.39 1.98
CA GLN A 479 20.48 7.30 1.55
C GLN A 479 20.06 6.27 2.61
N HIS A 480 19.31 6.72 3.62
CA HIS A 480 18.34 5.90 4.38
C HIS A 480 17.44 5.11 3.40
N PHE A 481 17.36 3.77 3.33
CA PHE A 481 17.18 2.63 4.26
C PHE A 481 15.69 2.33 4.59
N GLY A 482 15.15 1.26 3.97
CA GLY A 482 13.75 0.74 4.05
C GLY A 482 12.95 1.00 2.76
N THR A 483 12.13 0.07 2.22
CA THR A 483 11.32 0.38 1.02
C THR A 483 9.94 0.94 1.40
N TYR A 484 9.58 2.08 0.78
CA TYR A 484 8.49 2.97 1.17
C TYR A 484 7.28 2.89 0.19
N HIS A 485 6.93 1.73 -0.36
CA HIS A 485 5.93 1.67 -1.45
C HIS A 485 5.26 0.30 -1.70
N SER A 486 4.07 0.29 -2.30
CA SER A 486 3.30 -0.92 -2.69
C SER A 486 3.51 -1.38 -4.15
N TYR A 487 4.61 -0.98 -4.78
CA TYR A 487 4.91 -1.37 -6.16
C TYR A 487 5.14 -2.89 -6.28
N GLY A 488 4.42 -3.53 -7.21
CA GLY A 488 4.54 -4.98 -7.49
C GLY A 488 3.47 -5.86 -6.82
N GLU A 489 2.62 -5.31 -5.95
CA GLU A 489 1.54 -6.02 -5.27
C GLU A 489 0.21 -6.01 -6.04
N TYR A 490 0.07 -5.09 -7.01
CA TYR A 490 -1.09 -4.92 -7.90
C TYR A 490 -2.46 -4.72 -7.23
N VAL A 491 -2.48 -4.53 -5.91
CA VAL A 491 -3.60 -3.98 -5.15
C VAL A 491 -3.12 -2.65 -4.58
N PHE A 492 -3.42 -1.57 -5.28
CA PHE A 492 -2.90 -0.25 -4.94
C PHE A 492 -3.61 0.30 -3.71
N ASP A 493 -2.86 0.41 -2.61
CA ASP A 493 -3.27 0.99 -1.33
C ASP A 493 -2.54 2.30 -1.04
N HIS A 494 -2.00 2.96 -2.08
CA HIS A 494 -1.33 4.26 -1.96
C HIS A 494 -2.20 5.30 -1.24
N SER A 495 -3.52 5.30 -1.47
CA SER A 495 -4.44 6.17 -0.76
C SER A 495 -4.52 5.89 0.75
N TRP A 496 -4.31 4.64 1.17
CA TRP A 496 -4.24 4.25 2.57
C TRP A 496 -2.89 4.61 3.16
N ALA A 497 -1.80 4.35 2.43
CA ALA A 497 -0.45 4.76 2.83
C ALA A 497 -0.34 6.28 3.01
N ASP A 498 -0.88 7.04 2.05
CA ASP A 498 -0.94 8.50 2.08
C ASP A 498 -1.80 8.98 3.26
N ALA A 499 -2.90 8.29 3.57
CA ALA A 499 -3.70 8.58 4.76
C ALA A 499 -2.87 8.33 6.04
N TYR A 500 -2.22 7.17 6.17
CA TYR A 500 -1.35 6.86 7.31
C TYR A 500 -0.28 7.93 7.54
N HIS A 501 0.48 8.25 6.49
CA HIS A 501 1.50 9.30 6.51
C HIS A 501 0.90 10.66 6.88
N THR A 502 -0.28 10.96 6.35
CA THR A 502 -1.06 12.17 6.65
C THR A 502 -1.40 12.32 8.14
N TYR A 503 -1.68 11.22 8.85
CA TYR A 503 -1.94 11.25 10.30
C TYR A 503 -0.66 11.13 11.16
N GLY A 504 0.54 11.10 10.56
CA GLY A 504 1.81 10.98 11.28
C GLY A 504 2.15 9.55 11.72
N SER A 505 1.39 8.55 11.26
CA SER A 505 1.69 7.13 11.47
C SER A 505 2.46 6.59 10.26
N ARG A 506 3.36 5.64 10.49
CA ARG A 506 4.07 4.98 9.39
C ARG A 506 3.22 3.84 8.85
N TYR A 507 2.88 3.90 7.56
CA TYR A 507 2.20 2.79 6.90
C TYR A 507 3.16 1.64 6.59
N TYR A 508 4.41 1.95 6.29
CA TYR A 508 5.46 0.97 6.10
C TYR A 508 6.37 0.90 7.33
N PRO A 509 6.90 -0.28 7.70
CA PRO A 509 6.70 -1.56 7.01
C PRO A 509 5.31 -2.18 7.24
N LYS A 510 4.88 -3.02 6.28
CA LYS A 510 3.69 -3.86 6.34
C LYS A 510 4.04 -5.29 5.97
N LEU A 511 3.24 -6.26 6.42
CA LEU A 511 3.34 -7.64 5.95
C LEU A 511 2.49 -7.82 4.69
N GLN A 512 3.03 -8.52 3.71
CA GLN A 512 2.36 -8.83 2.46
C GLN A 512 2.29 -10.35 2.29
N CYS A 513 1.25 -10.89 1.69
CA CYS A 513 1.08 -12.31 1.39
C CYS A 513 0.52 -12.40 -0.02
N CYS A 514 1.43 -12.52 -0.99
CA CYS A 514 1.10 -12.46 -2.40
C CYS A 514 2.13 -13.20 -3.24
N VAL A 515 1.85 -13.39 -4.52
CA VAL A 515 2.88 -13.81 -5.45
C VAL A 515 3.68 -12.60 -5.92
N PRO A 516 5.02 -12.57 -5.76
CA PRO A 516 5.83 -11.41 -6.13
C PRO A 516 5.67 -11.06 -7.61
N PHE A 517 5.47 -9.77 -7.88
CA PHE A 517 5.47 -9.18 -9.23
C PHE A 517 4.39 -9.70 -10.19
N THR A 518 3.44 -10.52 -9.73
CA THR A 518 2.36 -11.04 -10.57
C THR A 518 0.99 -11.05 -9.85
N PRO A 519 -0.05 -10.44 -10.45
CA PRO A 519 -1.40 -10.37 -9.87
C PRO A 519 -2.20 -11.66 -10.14
N VAL A 520 -1.63 -12.82 -9.80
CA VAL A 520 -2.24 -14.11 -10.13
C VAL A 520 -3.29 -14.52 -9.09
N THR A 521 -4.47 -14.95 -9.53
CA THR A 521 -5.48 -15.50 -8.61
C THR A 521 -5.11 -16.91 -8.15
N GLY A 522 -5.30 -17.23 -6.87
CA GLY A 522 -5.04 -18.58 -6.35
C GLY A 522 -4.87 -18.60 -4.83
N PRO A 523 -4.61 -19.79 -4.24
CA PRO A 523 -4.39 -19.89 -2.81
C PRO A 523 -3.20 -19.07 -2.34
N ARG A 524 -3.27 -18.57 -1.10
CA ARG A 524 -2.21 -17.81 -0.44
C ARG A 524 -1.71 -18.49 0.83
N ILE A 525 -2.60 -19.23 1.48
CA ILE A 525 -2.26 -20.11 2.59
C ILE A 525 -2.26 -21.53 2.05
N LEU A 526 -1.07 -22.13 1.94
CA LEU A 526 -0.89 -23.45 1.35
C LEU A 526 -0.98 -24.52 2.46
N VAL A 527 -1.94 -25.43 2.34
CA VAL A 527 -2.21 -26.45 3.34
C VAL A 527 -2.40 -27.81 2.66
N ARG A 528 -1.69 -28.84 3.16
CA ARG A 528 -1.88 -30.23 2.72
C ARG A 528 -3.31 -30.70 3.00
N ASN A 529 -3.81 -31.57 2.14
CA ASN A 529 -5.14 -32.12 2.21
C ASN A 529 -5.20 -33.22 3.27
N THR A 530 -5.41 -32.80 4.52
CA THR A 530 -5.53 -33.68 5.68
C THR A 530 -6.88 -33.46 6.36
N ASN A 531 -7.27 -34.37 7.26
CA ASN A 531 -8.47 -34.20 8.10
C ASN A 531 -8.42 -32.95 8.99
N TYR A 532 -7.23 -32.34 9.14
CA TYR A 532 -7.03 -31.13 9.93
C TYR A 532 -6.87 -29.85 9.10
N ARG A 533 -7.12 -29.90 7.79
CA ARG A 533 -6.86 -28.80 6.85
C ARG A 533 -7.40 -27.45 7.32
N ASP A 534 -8.65 -27.42 7.81
CA ASP A 534 -9.28 -26.18 8.26
C ASP A 534 -8.71 -25.66 9.57
N GLN A 535 -8.43 -26.53 10.56
CA GLN A 535 -7.79 -26.08 11.80
C GLN A 535 -6.37 -25.58 11.54
N VAL A 536 -5.66 -26.23 10.62
CA VAL A 536 -4.31 -25.83 10.21
C VAL A 536 -4.34 -24.47 9.51
N PHE A 537 -5.27 -24.25 8.58
CA PHE A 537 -5.48 -22.94 7.95
C PHE A 537 -5.71 -21.85 9.01
N ASP A 538 -6.56 -22.10 10.00
CA ASP A 538 -6.87 -21.17 11.07
C ASP A 538 -5.65 -20.83 11.95
N ILE A 539 -4.84 -21.83 12.26
CA ILE A 539 -3.59 -21.66 13.01
C ILE A 539 -2.62 -20.78 12.21
N LEU A 540 -2.48 -21.02 10.90
CA LEU A 540 -1.62 -20.23 10.02
C LEU A 540 -2.05 -18.76 9.93
N VAL A 541 -3.35 -18.50 9.77
CA VAL A 541 -3.88 -17.13 9.76
C VAL A 541 -3.64 -16.44 11.10
N SER A 542 -3.85 -17.15 12.21
CA SER A 542 -3.59 -16.62 13.56
C SER A 542 -2.11 -16.32 13.77
N ALA A 543 -1.21 -17.17 13.25
CA ALA A 543 0.22 -16.96 13.28
C ALA A 543 0.64 -15.71 12.47
N LEU A 544 0.05 -15.46 11.31
CA LEU A 544 0.31 -14.23 10.54
C LEU A 544 -0.11 -12.96 11.31
N VAL A 545 -1.28 -12.99 11.94
CA VAL A 545 -1.74 -11.87 12.78
C VAL A 545 -0.80 -11.67 13.97
N ALA A 546 -0.38 -12.76 14.63
CA ALA A 546 0.58 -12.70 15.73
C ALA A 546 1.94 -12.13 15.27
N LEU A 547 2.42 -12.48 14.07
CA LEU A 547 3.63 -11.89 13.48
C LEU A 547 3.47 -10.40 13.20
N THR A 548 2.30 -9.98 12.71
CA THR A 548 1.98 -8.57 12.47
C THR A 548 2.14 -7.75 13.75
N ILE A 549 1.61 -8.28 14.86
CA ILE A 549 1.71 -7.67 16.19
C ILE A 549 3.16 -7.72 16.70
N LYS A 550 3.82 -8.89 16.61
CA LYS A 550 5.18 -9.11 17.11
C LYS A 550 6.20 -8.21 16.42
N PHE A 551 6.07 -8.01 15.11
CA PHE A 551 6.94 -7.11 14.34
C PHE A 551 6.54 -5.65 14.41
N GLN A 552 5.43 -5.31 15.08
CA GLN A 552 4.91 -3.95 15.17
C GLN A 552 4.77 -3.25 13.80
N VAL A 553 4.38 -4.02 12.79
CA VAL A 553 4.09 -3.49 11.46
C VAL A 553 2.66 -2.92 11.41
N SER A 554 2.38 -2.01 10.47
CA SER A 554 1.08 -1.31 10.43
C SER A 554 -0.09 -2.25 10.11
N SER A 555 0.16 -3.27 9.31
CA SER A 555 -0.87 -4.07 8.64
C SER A 555 -0.30 -5.35 8.03
N LEU A 556 -1.21 -6.29 7.73
CA LEU A 556 -0.98 -7.51 6.97
C LEU A 556 -1.97 -7.59 5.81
N HIS A 557 -1.45 -7.83 4.62
CA HIS A 557 -2.17 -7.78 3.35
C HIS A 557 -2.08 -9.12 2.64
N ILE A 558 -3.23 -9.74 2.31
CA ILE A 558 -3.31 -10.97 1.52
C ILE A 558 -3.99 -10.62 0.19
N THR A 559 -3.25 -10.65 -0.93
CA THR A 559 -3.75 -10.16 -2.22
C THR A 559 -3.93 -11.26 -3.26
N PHE A 560 -5.05 -11.21 -3.97
CA PHE A 560 -5.53 -12.23 -4.91
C PHE A 560 -5.71 -13.64 -4.31
N PRO A 561 -6.18 -13.80 -3.04
CA PRO A 561 -6.57 -15.12 -2.53
C PRO A 561 -7.76 -15.68 -3.31
N SER A 562 -8.02 -16.97 -3.13
CA SER A 562 -9.24 -17.61 -3.63
C SER A 562 -10.50 -17.01 -2.95
N ALA A 563 -11.66 -17.10 -3.61
CA ALA A 563 -12.93 -16.64 -3.04
C ALA A 563 -13.25 -17.34 -1.70
N ASN A 564 -12.87 -18.61 -1.56
CA ASN A 564 -13.05 -19.39 -0.34
C ASN A 564 -12.19 -18.84 0.81
N GLU A 565 -10.89 -18.62 0.57
CA GLU A 565 -10.01 -18.00 1.58
C GLU A 565 -10.47 -16.58 1.93
N TRP A 566 -10.92 -15.79 0.94
CA TRP A 566 -11.43 -14.45 1.17
C TRP A 566 -12.64 -14.43 2.13
N GLY A 567 -13.52 -15.44 2.02
CA GLY A 567 -14.62 -15.68 2.96
C GLY A 567 -14.11 -16.01 4.37
N LYS A 568 -13.25 -17.02 4.50
CA LYS A 568 -12.69 -17.46 5.79
C LYS A 568 -11.90 -16.35 6.50
N LEU A 569 -11.12 -15.56 5.77
CA LEU A 569 -10.33 -14.46 6.32
C LEU A 569 -11.20 -13.34 6.92
N LYS A 570 -12.42 -13.13 6.38
CA LYS A 570 -13.38 -12.19 6.95
C LYS A 570 -13.76 -12.56 8.38
N GLU A 571 -14.02 -13.85 8.62
CA GLU A 571 -14.37 -14.39 9.93
C GLU A 571 -13.23 -14.23 10.95
N LYS A 572 -11.99 -14.13 10.45
CA LYS A 572 -10.78 -13.85 11.24
C LYS A 572 -10.48 -12.35 11.39
N GLY A 573 -11.42 -11.47 11.03
CA GLY A 573 -11.28 -10.03 11.22
C GLY A 573 -10.44 -9.33 10.15
N PHE A 574 -10.29 -9.88 8.95
CA PHE A 574 -9.70 -9.13 7.83
C PHE A 574 -10.76 -8.25 7.15
N LEU A 575 -10.39 -7.01 6.82
CA LEU A 575 -11.17 -6.15 5.94
C LEU A 575 -11.12 -6.71 4.52
N GLN A 576 -12.26 -6.71 3.84
CA GLN A 576 -12.40 -7.32 2.52
C GLN A 576 -12.50 -6.27 1.41
N ARG A 577 -11.58 -6.35 0.45
CA ARG A 577 -11.59 -5.54 -0.77
C ARG A 577 -11.84 -6.41 -1.99
N ILE A 578 -12.55 -5.85 -2.96
CA ILE A 578 -12.83 -6.46 -4.25
C ILE A 578 -12.13 -5.62 -5.33
N GLY A 579 -11.55 -6.28 -6.32
CA GLY A 579 -11.00 -5.68 -7.52
C GLY A 579 -11.52 -6.39 -8.76
N MET A 580 -11.01 -5.98 -9.92
CA MET A 580 -11.43 -6.52 -11.21
C MET A 580 -10.22 -6.93 -12.05
N GLN A 581 -10.34 -8.06 -12.73
CA GLN A 581 -9.46 -8.48 -13.82
C GLN A 581 -10.30 -8.87 -15.03
N TYR A 582 -9.64 -9.20 -16.14
CA TYR A 582 -10.30 -9.63 -17.37
C TYR A 582 -9.71 -10.96 -17.83
N HIS A 583 -10.55 -12.00 -17.84
CA HIS A 583 -10.17 -13.36 -18.24
C HIS A 583 -10.96 -13.78 -19.47
N TRP A 584 -10.31 -14.46 -20.41
CA TRP A 584 -11.01 -15.13 -21.50
C TRP A 584 -11.40 -16.52 -21.02
N LYS A 585 -12.61 -16.96 -21.33
CA LYS A 585 -13.12 -18.30 -21.00
C LYS A 585 -13.33 -19.10 -22.27
N ASN A 586 -12.82 -20.31 -22.28
CA ASN A 586 -13.11 -21.29 -23.30
C ASN A 586 -14.54 -21.82 -23.09
N ARG A 587 -15.35 -21.83 -24.16
CA ARG A 587 -16.69 -22.42 -24.16
C ARG A 587 -16.71 -23.65 -25.06
N ASP A 588 -15.69 -24.48 -24.90
CA ASP A 588 -15.42 -25.68 -25.70
C ASP A 588 -15.20 -25.38 -27.20
N TYR A 589 -14.55 -24.26 -27.50
CA TYR A 589 -14.24 -23.89 -28.88
C TYR A 589 -13.21 -24.87 -29.46
N ARG A 590 -13.37 -25.24 -30.73
CA ARG A 590 -12.42 -26.11 -31.46
C ARG A 590 -11.38 -25.32 -32.26
N SER A 591 -11.64 -24.03 -32.49
CA SER A 591 -10.76 -23.14 -33.23
C SER A 591 -10.97 -21.68 -32.85
N PHE A 592 -9.98 -20.83 -33.15
CA PHE A 592 -10.10 -19.38 -32.96
C PHE A 592 -11.26 -18.78 -33.76
N ASP A 593 -11.53 -19.30 -34.96
CA ASP A 593 -12.66 -18.83 -35.78
C ASP A 593 -14.02 -19.16 -35.15
N GLU A 594 -14.15 -20.29 -34.46
CA GLU A 594 -15.36 -20.63 -33.71
C GLU A 594 -15.59 -19.66 -32.56
N PHE A 595 -14.54 -19.33 -31.80
CA PHE A 595 -14.58 -18.25 -30.81
C PHE A 595 -15.05 -16.92 -31.42
N LEU A 596 -14.49 -16.53 -32.58
CA LEU A 596 -14.91 -15.31 -33.26
C LEU A 596 -16.38 -15.34 -33.69
N MET A 597 -16.95 -16.51 -33.99
CA MET A 597 -18.37 -16.64 -34.35
C MET A 597 -19.31 -16.33 -33.18
N ASP A 598 -18.86 -16.54 -31.93
CA ASP A 598 -19.61 -16.19 -30.71
C ASP A 598 -19.58 -14.68 -30.40
N MET A 599 -18.68 -13.92 -31.04
CA MET A 599 -18.59 -12.47 -30.86
C MET A 599 -19.56 -11.68 -31.77
N LYS A 600 -19.99 -10.50 -31.30
CA LYS A 600 -20.73 -9.52 -32.12
C LYS A 600 -19.97 -9.22 -33.43
N GLN A 601 -20.70 -9.09 -34.54
CA GLN A 601 -20.13 -8.96 -35.90
C GLN A 601 -19.09 -7.83 -36.02
N SER A 602 -19.33 -6.69 -35.38
CA SER A 602 -18.39 -5.55 -35.36
C SER A 602 -17.07 -5.91 -34.68
N LYS A 603 -17.11 -6.52 -33.49
CA LYS A 603 -15.92 -6.98 -32.75
C LYS A 603 -15.14 -8.02 -33.57
N ARG A 604 -15.82 -9.03 -34.11
CA ARG A 604 -15.21 -10.05 -34.99
C ARG A 604 -14.50 -9.42 -36.19
N LYS A 605 -15.15 -8.46 -36.87
CA LYS A 605 -14.56 -7.78 -38.04
C LYS A 605 -13.29 -7.02 -37.65
N ASN A 606 -13.32 -6.31 -36.52
CA ASN A 606 -12.16 -5.57 -36.01
C ASN A 606 -10.99 -6.50 -35.68
N ILE A 607 -11.23 -7.60 -34.95
CA ILE A 607 -10.17 -8.59 -34.63
C ILE A 607 -9.55 -9.13 -35.91
N ARG A 608 -10.36 -9.53 -36.91
CA ARG A 608 -9.84 -10.02 -38.20
C ARG A 608 -9.01 -8.97 -38.94
N GLN A 609 -9.38 -7.69 -38.87
CA GLN A 609 -8.60 -6.60 -39.46
C GLN A 609 -7.29 -6.37 -38.68
N GLU A 610 -7.33 -6.44 -37.36
CA GLU A 610 -6.16 -6.36 -36.47
C GLU A 610 -5.13 -7.45 -36.79
N ARG A 611 -5.55 -8.73 -36.88
CA ARG A 611 -4.65 -9.84 -37.22
C ARG A 611 -4.06 -9.70 -38.63
N LYS A 612 -4.84 -9.26 -39.62
CA LYS A 612 -4.37 -9.03 -40.99
C LYS A 612 -3.24 -8.00 -41.09
N LYS A 613 -3.20 -7.00 -40.18
CA LYS A 613 -2.13 -6.00 -40.17
C LYS A 613 -0.77 -6.63 -39.83
N ILE A 614 -0.74 -7.71 -39.04
CA ILE A 614 0.52 -8.38 -38.68
C ILE A 614 1.14 -9.04 -39.91
N SER A 615 0.36 -9.80 -40.67
CA SER A 615 0.83 -10.40 -41.93
C SER A 615 1.24 -9.33 -42.96
N ALA A 616 0.54 -8.19 -43.01
CA ALA A 616 0.90 -7.08 -43.89
C ALA A 616 2.21 -6.37 -43.50
N GLN A 617 2.69 -6.56 -42.27
CA GLN A 617 3.97 -6.06 -41.77
C GLN A 617 5.11 -7.08 -41.95
N ASN A 618 4.87 -8.18 -42.67
CA ASN A 618 5.82 -9.29 -42.86
C ASN A 618 6.31 -9.95 -41.56
N LEU A 619 5.58 -9.78 -40.46
CA LEU A 619 5.92 -10.40 -39.19
C LEU A 619 5.46 -11.86 -39.14
N THR A 620 6.34 -12.73 -38.67
CA THR A 620 6.02 -14.13 -38.41
C THR A 620 5.85 -14.35 -36.91
N MET A 621 4.66 -14.82 -36.50
CA MET A 621 4.38 -15.17 -35.11
C MET A 621 4.73 -16.64 -34.86
N LYS A 622 5.49 -16.91 -33.79
CA LYS A 622 5.81 -18.28 -33.35
C LYS A 622 5.48 -18.47 -31.88
N ARG A 623 5.01 -19.67 -31.53
CA ARG A 623 4.74 -20.10 -30.16
C ARG A 623 5.75 -21.18 -29.80
N LEU A 624 6.66 -20.88 -28.89
CA LEU A 624 7.75 -21.77 -28.47
C LEU A 624 7.45 -22.32 -27.07
N ARG A 625 7.70 -23.60 -26.84
CA ARG A 625 7.54 -24.25 -25.51
C ARG A 625 8.73 -25.12 -25.14
N GLY A 626 8.97 -25.26 -23.83
CA GLY A 626 9.97 -26.18 -23.28
C GLY A 626 11.32 -26.08 -24.01
N TYR A 627 11.78 -27.20 -24.56
CA TYR A 627 13.07 -27.30 -25.25
C TYR A 627 13.20 -26.42 -26.52
N GLU A 628 12.10 -25.95 -27.11
CA GLU A 628 12.14 -25.04 -28.27
C GLU A 628 12.67 -23.65 -27.87
N ILE A 629 12.50 -23.27 -26.60
CA ILE A 629 12.94 -21.99 -26.07
C ILE A 629 14.43 -22.05 -25.71
N LYS A 630 15.28 -21.78 -26.70
CA LYS A 630 16.74 -21.67 -26.55
C LYS A 630 17.18 -20.42 -25.76
N ALA A 631 18.41 -20.45 -25.23
CA ALA A 631 19.04 -19.35 -24.48
C ALA A 631 18.98 -17.98 -25.20
N LYS A 632 19.13 -17.97 -26.53
CA LYS A 632 19.00 -16.75 -27.34
C LYS A 632 17.63 -16.06 -27.20
N HIS A 633 16.56 -16.84 -27.01
CA HIS A 633 15.22 -16.28 -26.84
C HIS A 633 15.08 -15.61 -25.48
N TRP A 634 15.64 -16.19 -24.42
CA TRP A 634 15.63 -15.60 -23.07
C TRP A 634 16.42 -14.31 -22.99
N ASP A 635 17.61 -14.29 -23.60
CA ASP A 635 18.43 -13.09 -23.67
C ASP A 635 17.77 -11.97 -24.44
N MET A 636 17.09 -12.31 -25.53
CA MET A 636 16.33 -11.34 -26.30
C MET A 636 15.08 -10.87 -25.53
N PHE A 637 14.35 -11.79 -24.90
CA PHE A 637 13.18 -11.45 -24.10
C PHE A 637 13.51 -10.53 -22.92
N TYR A 638 14.68 -10.71 -22.28
CA TYR A 638 15.14 -9.78 -21.26
C TYR A 638 15.31 -8.35 -21.80
N LYS A 639 15.85 -8.19 -23.01
CA LYS A 639 15.94 -6.87 -23.67
C LYS A 639 14.56 -6.29 -23.94
N PHE A 640 13.61 -7.10 -24.41
CA PHE A 640 12.22 -6.71 -24.62
C PHE A 640 11.57 -6.22 -23.31
N TYR A 641 11.71 -6.99 -22.23
CA TYR A 641 11.19 -6.68 -20.90
C TYR A 641 11.77 -5.36 -20.36
N ARG A 642 13.08 -5.16 -20.48
CA ARG A 642 13.78 -3.93 -20.10
C ARG A 642 13.23 -2.72 -20.86
N ASN A 643 13.05 -2.83 -22.17
CA ASN A 643 12.50 -1.74 -22.97
C ASN A 643 11.07 -1.35 -22.53
N THR A 644 10.21 -2.34 -22.26
CA THR A 644 8.85 -2.06 -21.77
C THR A 644 8.83 -1.37 -20.40
N THR A 645 9.77 -1.74 -19.51
CA THR A 645 9.85 -1.18 -18.16
C THR A 645 10.44 0.23 -18.15
N ASP A 646 11.55 0.44 -18.88
CA ASP A 646 12.24 1.74 -18.99
C ASP A 646 11.32 2.82 -19.63
N ASN A 647 10.48 2.46 -20.60
CA ASN A 647 9.57 3.40 -21.28
C ASN A 647 8.28 3.73 -20.50
N LYS A 648 7.94 2.95 -19.46
CA LYS A 648 6.67 3.10 -18.72
C LYS A 648 6.85 3.66 -17.30
N TRP A 649 7.95 4.38 -17.05
CA TRP A 649 8.28 4.99 -15.75
C TRP A 649 8.43 3.97 -14.61
N GLY A 650 8.68 2.69 -14.93
CA GLY A 650 8.79 1.60 -13.96
C GLY A 650 10.21 1.08 -13.80
N THR A 651 10.59 0.69 -12.60
CA THR A 651 11.87 0.00 -12.35
C THR A 651 11.75 -1.46 -12.79
N ALA A 652 12.71 -1.98 -13.56
CA ALA A 652 12.77 -3.40 -13.87
C ALA A 652 13.08 -4.21 -12.60
N TYR A 653 12.17 -5.12 -12.22
CA TYR A 653 12.28 -5.93 -11.00
C TYR A 653 12.88 -7.33 -11.26
N LEU A 654 12.67 -7.88 -12.47
CA LEU A 654 13.17 -9.21 -12.84
C LEU A 654 14.55 -9.09 -13.49
N THR A 655 15.50 -9.89 -13.03
CA THR A 655 16.86 -9.92 -13.57
C THR A 655 16.94 -10.81 -14.82
N ARG A 656 18.06 -10.75 -15.54
CA ARG A 656 18.30 -11.66 -16.67
C ARG A 656 18.33 -13.12 -16.20
N ASP A 657 18.98 -13.38 -15.07
CA ASP A 657 19.17 -14.73 -14.54
C ASP A 657 17.87 -15.36 -14.08
N PHE A 658 16.87 -14.55 -13.67
CA PHE A 658 15.53 -15.03 -13.38
C PHE A 658 14.94 -15.83 -14.54
N PHE A 659 15.03 -15.29 -15.76
CA PHE A 659 14.45 -15.93 -16.95
C PHE A 659 15.14 -17.26 -17.27
N HIS A 660 16.47 -17.33 -17.12
CA HIS A 660 17.22 -18.57 -17.32
C HIS A 660 16.96 -19.61 -16.22
N ASN A 661 16.89 -19.19 -14.95
CA ASN A 661 16.58 -20.08 -13.83
C ASN A 661 15.16 -20.64 -13.95
N MET A 662 14.19 -19.79 -14.27
CA MET A 662 12.80 -20.21 -14.51
C MET A 662 12.72 -21.19 -15.67
N ALA A 663 13.43 -20.94 -16.78
CA ALA A 663 13.48 -21.85 -17.91
C ALA A 663 14.04 -23.24 -17.53
N SER A 664 15.10 -23.28 -16.73
CA SER A 664 15.72 -24.53 -16.28
C SER A 664 14.81 -25.33 -15.34
N LYS A 665 14.04 -24.66 -14.49
CA LYS A 665 13.25 -25.29 -13.43
C LYS A 665 11.82 -25.63 -13.84
N MET A 666 11.26 -24.88 -14.79
CA MET A 666 9.85 -24.99 -15.18
C MET A 666 9.60 -24.72 -16.66
N GLY A 667 10.59 -24.96 -17.53
CA GLY A 667 10.50 -24.68 -18.97
C GLY A 667 9.30 -25.32 -19.66
N ASP A 668 8.86 -26.51 -19.23
CA ASP A 668 7.69 -27.19 -19.81
C ASP A 668 6.36 -26.45 -19.58
N GLN A 669 6.31 -25.65 -18.51
CA GLN A 669 5.18 -24.81 -18.16
C GLN A 669 5.21 -23.45 -18.88
N VAL A 670 6.27 -23.16 -19.65
CA VAL A 670 6.41 -21.90 -20.38
C VAL A 670 5.81 -21.99 -21.78
N LEU A 671 5.10 -20.93 -22.18
CA LEU A 671 4.79 -20.61 -23.56
C LEU A 671 5.30 -19.20 -23.89
N LEU A 672 6.29 -19.14 -24.78
CA LEU A 672 6.83 -17.88 -25.28
C LEU A 672 6.30 -17.62 -26.69
N VAL A 673 5.44 -16.61 -26.83
CA VAL A 673 5.04 -16.08 -28.13
C VAL A 673 6.14 -15.14 -28.59
N THR A 674 6.62 -15.29 -29.82
CA THR A 674 7.66 -14.44 -30.43
C THR A 674 7.16 -13.89 -31.75
N ALA A 675 7.65 -12.70 -32.09
CA ALA A 675 7.47 -12.09 -33.41
C ALA A 675 8.84 -11.94 -34.06
N GLU A 676 8.95 -12.39 -35.31
CA GLU A 676 10.16 -12.31 -36.12
C GLU A 676 9.91 -11.42 -37.36
N ASP A 677 10.86 -10.54 -37.64
CA ASP A 677 10.97 -9.80 -38.91
C ASP A 677 12.18 -10.37 -39.67
N GLY A 678 11.92 -11.17 -40.71
CA GLY A 678 12.93 -12.02 -41.33
C GLY A 678 13.52 -13.01 -40.31
N ASP A 679 14.82 -12.90 -40.04
CA ASP A 679 15.55 -13.72 -39.07
C ASP A 679 15.71 -13.05 -37.69
N GLU A 680 15.26 -11.79 -37.54
CA GLU A 680 15.42 -11.03 -36.30
C GLU A 680 14.21 -11.18 -35.37
N LEU A 681 14.45 -11.54 -34.11
CA LEU A 681 13.44 -11.51 -33.05
C LEU A 681 13.17 -10.07 -32.63
N VAL A 682 11.95 -9.58 -32.87
CA VAL A 682 11.60 -8.17 -32.63
C VAL A 682 10.68 -7.96 -31.43
N ALA A 683 9.93 -8.98 -31.01
CA ALA A 683 9.07 -8.91 -29.83
C ALA A 683 8.79 -10.29 -29.21
N GLY A 684 8.29 -10.29 -27.97
CA GLY A 684 7.86 -11.51 -27.31
C GLY A 684 6.89 -11.30 -26.15
N ALA A 685 6.00 -12.28 -25.95
CA ALA A 685 5.04 -12.39 -24.86
C ALA A 685 5.29 -13.67 -24.07
N LEU A 686 5.57 -13.53 -22.77
CA LEU A 686 5.76 -14.65 -21.86
C LEU A 686 4.45 -15.03 -21.19
N ASN A 687 4.11 -16.31 -21.30
CA ASN A 687 2.99 -16.94 -20.63
C ASN A 687 3.48 -18.16 -19.83
N LEU A 688 2.82 -18.44 -18.71
CA LEU A 688 2.95 -19.72 -18.00
C LEU A 688 1.65 -20.50 -18.09
N ILE A 689 1.74 -21.82 -18.16
CA ILE A 689 0.61 -22.75 -18.24
C ILE A 689 0.58 -23.54 -16.94
N GLY A 690 -0.58 -23.62 -16.30
CA GLY A 690 -0.79 -24.54 -15.20
C GLY A 690 -2.27 -24.89 -15.01
N GLY A 691 -2.50 -26.17 -14.69
CA GLY A 691 -3.84 -26.73 -14.60
C GLY A 691 -4.64 -26.45 -15.88
N ASP A 692 -5.81 -25.85 -15.68
CA ASP A 692 -6.77 -25.41 -16.69
C ASP A 692 -6.48 -24.03 -17.29
N THR A 693 -5.35 -23.39 -16.96
CA THR A 693 -5.16 -21.95 -17.19
C THR A 693 -3.86 -21.62 -17.94
N LEU A 694 -3.98 -20.69 -18.89
CA LEU A 694 -2.85 -19.96 -19.47
C LEU A 694 -2.76 -18.56 -18.87
N TYR A 695 -1.62 -18.24 -18.28
CA TYR A 695 -1.35 -17.00 -17.58
C TYR A 695 -0.43 -16.08 -18.39
N GLY A 696 -0.99 -15.04 -19.00
CA GLY A 696 -0.21 -14.01 -19.70
C GLY A 696 0.36 -12.98 -18.72
N ARG A 697 1.66 -12.68 -18.83
CA ARG A 697 2.36 -11.82 -17.85
C ARG A 697 3.19 -10.70 -18.44
N LEU A 698 4.25 -11.05 -19.15
CA LEU A 698 5.27 -10.09 -19.57
C LEU A 698 5.25 -9.95 -21.07
N TRP A 699 5.47 -8.74 -21.54
CA TRP A 699 5.54 -8.40 -22.95
C TRP A 699 6.66 -7.38 -23.17
N GLY A 700 7.29 -7.45 -24.34
CA GLY A 700 8.00 -6.32 -24.87
C GLY A 700 8.41 -6.48 -26.33
N CYS A 701 8.97 -5.41 -26.86
CA CYS A 701 9.56 -5.35 -28.19
C CYS A 701 10.88 -4.57 -28.15
N LEU A 702 11.64 -4.63 -29.24
CA LEU A 702 12.82 -3.79 -29.40
C LEU A 702 12.44 -2.29 -29.40
N PRO A 703 13.33 -1.39 -28.91
CA PRO A 703 13.06 0.06 -28.89
C PRO A 703 12.76 0.66 -30.27
N ARG A 704 13.32 0.06 -31.33
CA ARG A 704 13.16 0.51 -32.72
C ARG A 704 11.97 -0.13 -33.44
N ALA A 705 11.34 -1.14 -32.81
CA ALA A 705 10.26 -1.91 -33.38
C ALA A 705 8.91 -1.28 -33.00
N TYR A 706 8.40 -0.39 -33.85
CA TYR A 706 7.00 0.05 -33.78
C TYR A 706 6.16 -0.75 -34.74
N TYR A 707 5.39 -1.70 -34.20
CA TYR A 707 4.46 -2.53 -34.96
C TYR A 707 3.04 -2.31 -34.43
N PRO A 708 2.17 -1.57 -35.14
CA PRO A 708 0.78 -1.41 -34.74
C PRO A 708 0.12 -2.75 -34.45
N ILE A 709 -0.62 -2.82 -33.35
CA ILE A 709 -1.46 -3.98 -32.95
C ILE A 709 -0.66 -5.23 -32.54
N LEU A 710 0.68 -5.24 -32.65
CA LEU A 710 1.51 -6.41 -32.33
C LEU A 710 1.33 -6.90 -30.87
N HIS A 711 1.21 -5.97 -29.92
CA HIS A 711 0.89 -6.30 -28.53
C HIS A 711 -0.39 -7.14 -28.41
N PHE A 712 -1.45 -6.78 -29.15
CA PHE A 712 -2.72 -7.49 -29.10
C PHE A 712 -2.65 -8.87 -29.76
N GLU A 713 -1.95 -8.99 -30.89
CA GLU A 713 -1.72 -10.30 -31.50
C GLU A 713 -0.98 -11.22 -30.54
N ALA A 714 0.16 -10.78 -30.00
CA ALA A 714 1.04 -11.64 -29.23
C ALA A 714 0.52 -11.95 -27.82
N CYS A 715 -0.05 -10.97 -27.13
CA CYS A 715 -0.50 -11.13 -25.74
C CYS A 715 -1.91 -11.68 -25.59
N TYR A 716 -2.76 -11.52 -26.61
CA TYR A 716 -4.17 -11.88 -26.52
C TYR A 716 -4.56 -12.96 -27.53
N TYR A 717 -4.43 -12.70 -28.83
CA TYR A 717 -4.95 -13.63 -29.84
C TYR A 717 -4.16 -14.94 -29.89
N GLN A 718 -2.82 -14.86 -29.84
CA GLN A 718 -1.96 -16.04 -29.77
C GLN A 718 -2.17 -16.85 -28.47
N ALA A 719 -2.47 -16.17 -27.37
CA ALA A 719 -2.75 -16.78 -26.08
C ALA A 719 -4.11 -17.50 -26.06
N ILE A 720 -5.16 -16.88 -26.61
CA ILE A 720 -6.49 -17.50 -26.77
C ILE A 720 -6.40 -18.72 -27.67
N GLU A 721 -5.73 -18.59 -28.82
CA GLU A 721 -5.58 -19.67 -29.79
C GLU A 721 -4.79 -20.85 -29.19
N ALA A 722 -3.73 -20.57 -28.42
CA ALA A 722 -3.01 -21.61 -27.68
C ALA A 722 -3.87 -22.27 -26.60
N ALA A 723 -4.70 -21.50 -25.87
CA ALA A 723 -5.60 -22.06 -24.86
C ALA A 723 -6.66 -22.98 -25.47
N ILE A 724 -7.18 -22.64 -26.65
CA ILE A 724 -8.09 -23.50 -27.42
C ILE A 724 -7.37 -24.81 -27.82
N GLU A 725 -6.18 -24.70 -28.42
CA GLU A 725 -5.40 -25.86 -28.88
C GLU A 725 -5.01 -26.81 -27.74
N PHE A 726 -4.69 -26.26 -26.57
CA PHE A 726 -4.33 -27.04 -25.38
C PHE A 726 -5.54 -27.45 -24.53
N ASN A 727 -6.76 -27.15 -24.97
CA ASN A 727 -7.99 -27.43 -24.24
C ASN A 727 -7.96 -26.89 -22.80
N LEU A 728 -7.48 -25.65 -22.64
CA LEU A 728 -7.47 -24.92 -21.38
C LEU A 728 -8.79 -24.14 -21.24
N ASP A 729 -9.29 -24.06 -20.01
CA ASP A 729 -10.57 -23.44 -19.68
C ASP A 729 -10.50 -21.92 -19.74
N LYS A 730 -9.33 -21.32 -19.49
CA LYS A 730 -9.20 -19.86 -19.44
C LYS A 730 -7.82 -19.30 -19.76
N VAL A 731 -7.82 -18.03 -20.17
CA VAL A 731 -6.63 -17.17 -20.25
C VAL A 731 -6.74 -16.01 -19.26
N GLU A 732 -5.80 -15.93 -18.32
CA GLU A 732 -5.68 -14.83 -17.36
C GLU A 732 -4.61 -13.84 -17.83
N ALA A 733 -5.02 -12.70 -18.40
CA ALA A 733 -4.14 -11.72 -19.04
C ALA A 733 -3.63 -10.58 -18.11
N GLY A 734 -3.55 -10.81 -16.79
CA GLY A 734 -3.04 -9.85 -15.81
C GLY A 734 -3.93 -8.63 -15.54
N ALA A 735 -3.39 -7.61 -14.85
CA ALA A 735 -4.15 -6.50 -14.24
C ALA A 735 -4.61 -5.36 -15.18
N GLN A 736 -4.27 -5.39 -16.47
CA GLN A 736 -4.63 -4.31 -17.42
C GLN A 736 -6.12 -4.29 -17.82
N GLY A 737 -6.61 -3.12 -18.25
CA GLY A 737 -8.02 -2.70 -18.25
C GLY A 737 -8.94 -3.09 -19.42
N GLU A 738 -10.00 -2.29 -19.58
CA GLU A 738 -11.23 -2.55 -20.37
C GLU A 738 -11.03 -2.81 -21.86
N HIS A 739 -9.89 -2.45 -22.44
CA HIS A 739 -9.59 -2.70 -23.86
C HIS A 739 -9.58 -4.19 -24.20
N LYS A 740 -9.44 -5.07 -23.20
CA LYS A 740 -9.53 -6.54 -23.36
C LYS A 740 -10.95 -7.02 -23.65
N ILE A 741 -11.99 -6.26 -23.27
CA ILE A 741 -13.41 -6.58 -23.54
C ILE A 741 -13.71 -6.60 -25.04
N GLN A 742 -13.04 -5.74 -25.82
CA GLN A 742 -13.17 -5.74 -27.28
C GLN A 742 -12.55 -6.98 -27.93
N ARG A 743 -11.76 -7.74 -27.17
CA ARG A 743 -10.97 -8.90 -27.62
C ARG A 743 -11.44 -10.22 -27.03
N GLY A 744 -12.57 -10.22 -26.32
CA GLY A 744 -13.22 -11.42 -25.80
C GLY A 744 -12.89 -11.76 -24.35
N TYR A 745 -12.15 -10.92 -23.63
CA TYR A 745 -11.94 -11.12 -22.19
C TYR A 745 -13.07 -10.47 -21.39
N MET A 746 -13.58 -11.19 -20.41
CA MET A 746 -14.73 -10.82 -19.60
C MET A 746 -14.27 -10.37 -18.21
N PRO A 747 -14.95 -9.41 -17.57
CA PRO A 747 -14.63 -9.03 -16.20
C PRO A 747 -14.76 -10.24 -15.26
N VAL A 748 -13.77 -10.39 -14.38
CA VAL A 748 -13.75 -11.39 -13.32
C VAL A 748 -13.35 -10.68 -12.02
N THR A 749 -14.20 -10.85 -11.02
CA THR A 749 -13.99 -10.35 -9.67
C THR A 749 -12.72 -10.96 -9.08
N THR A 750 -11.88 -10.11 -8.48
CA THR A 750 -10.68 -10.52 -7.74
C THR A 750 -10.74 -10.00 -6.32
N TYR A 751 -9.98 -10.62 -5.43
CA TYR A 751 -10.14 -10.43 -3.99
C TYR A 751 -8.85 -9.94 -3.34
N SER A 752 -9.00 -9.24 -2.22
CA SER A 752 -7.91 -8.97 -1.27
C SER A 752 -8.45 -8.80 0.15
N CYS A 753 -7.61 -9.13 1.12
CA CYS A 753 -7.91 -9.12 2.55
C CYS A 753 -6.84 -8.32 3.29
N HIS A 754 -7.25 -7.49 4.23
CA HIS A 754 -6.37 -6.55 4.93
C HIS A 754 -6.63 -6.58 6.44
N TYR A 755 -5.62 -6.98 7.20
CA TYR A 755 -5.62 -6.86 8.66
C TYR A 755 -4.88 -5.59 9.05
N ILE A 756 -5.61 -4.65 9.61
CA ILE A 756 -5.09 -3.34 10.02
C ILE A 756 -4.97 -3.33 11.54
N LEU A 757 -3.77 -3.04 12.05
CA LEU A 757 -3.47 -3.10 13.49
C LEU A 757 -4.09 -1.93 14.26
N ASP A 758 -4.08 -0.73 13.66
CA ASP A 758 -4.67 0.47 14.26
C ASP A 758 -6.19 0.48 14.08
N GLU A 759 -6.94 0.49 15.18
CA GLU A 759 -8.41 0.43 15.17
C GLU A 759 -9.06 1.64 14.48
N GLY A 760 -8.52 2.84 14.69
CA GLY A 760 -9.08 4.05 14.09
C GLY A 760 -8.93 4.06 12.57
N PHE A 761 -7.77 3.65 12.07
CA PHE A 761 -7.55 3.47 10.63
C PHE A 761 -8.35 2.33 10.04
N ARG A 762 -8.49 1.23 10.79
CA ARG A 762 -9.31 0.10 10.38
C ARG A 762 -10.75 0.51 10.11
N GLU A 763 -11.34 1.34 10.97
CA GLU A 763 -12.70 1.87 10.77
C GLU A 763 -12.78 2.73 9.51
N VAL A 764 -11.86 3.68 9.33
CA VAL A 764 -11.84 4.57 8.15
C VAL A 764 -11.66 3.80 6.84
N ILE A 765 -10.77 2.80 6.82
CA ILE A 765 -10.57 1.94 5.66
C ILE A 765 -11.82 1.08 5.41
N SER A 766 -12.45 0.55 6.46
CA SER A 766 -13.71 -0.20 6.33
C SER A 766 -14.80 0.64 5.66
N ASP A 767 -15.00 1.88 6.10
CA ASP A 767 -15.99 2.79 5.51
C ASP A 767 -15.66 3.18 4.05
N PHE A 768 -14.38 3.28 3.72
CA PHE A 768 -13.93 3.45 2.34
C PHE A 768 -14.26 2.22 1.48
N LEU A 769 -13.96 1.01 1.98
CA LEU A 769 -14.19 -0.24 1.26
C LEU A 769 -15.67 -0.52 0.99
N ILE A 770 -16.56 -0.14 1.90
CA ILE A 770 -18.02 -0.23 1.70
C ILE A 770 -18.45 0.60 0.48
N ARG A 771 -17.95 1.84 0.37
CA ARG A 771 -18.26 2.74 -0.75
C ARG A 771 -17.63 2.27 -2.06
N GLU A 772 -16.39 1.80 -2.00
CA GLU A 772 -15.67 1.25 -3.16
C GLU A 772 -16.42 0.03 -3.74
N ARG A 773 -16.87 -0.89 -2.87
CA ARG A 773 -17.63 -2.07 -3.30
C ARG A 773 -18.93 -1.71 -4.02
N ALA A 774 -19.70 -0.75 -3.49
CA ALA A 774 -20.95 -0.32 -4.14
C ALA A 774 -20.72 0.23 -5.56
N GLN A 775 -19.55 0.83 -5.83
CA GLN A 775 -19.20 1.29 -7.17
C GLN A 775 -18.83 0.13 -8.10
N ILE A 776 -18.09 -0.86 -7.61
CA ILE A 776 -17.71 -2.04 -8.40
C ILE A 776 -18.95 -2.87 -8.75
N ASP A 777 -19.88 -3.07 -7.82
CA ASP A 777 -21.12 -3.82 -8.06
C ASP A 777 -21.97 -3.18 -9.17
N ASN A 778 -21.97 -1.84 -9.27
CA ASN A 778 -22.67 -1.13 -10.33
C ASN A 778 -22.01 -1.32 -11.70
N ILE A 779 -20.69 -1.45 -11.74
CA ILE A 779 -19.93 -1.70 -12.98
C ILE A 779 -20.13 -3.13 -13.44
N GLU A 780 -20.10 -4.11 -12.54
CA GLU A 780 -20.42 -5.50 -12.88
C GLU A 780 -21.81 -5.62 -13.48
N LYS A 781 -22.81 -4.97 -12.87
CA LYS A 781 -24.19 -4.93 -13.40
C LYS A 781 -24.26 -4.27 -14.78
N TRP A 782 -23.53 -3.18 -15.00
CA TRP A 782 -23.52 -2.48 -16.29
C TRP A 782 -22.84 -3.32 -17.38
N ILE A 783 -21.70 -3.95 -17.09
CA ILE A 783 -21.01 -4.81 -18.05
C ILE A 783 -21.88 -6.01 -18.41
N ALA A 784 -22.48 -6.68 -17.41
CA ALA A 784 -23.41 -7.79 -17.64
C ALA A 784 -24.61 -7.38 -18.52
N ALA A 785 -25.19 -6.20 -18.29
CA ALA A 785 -26.29 -5.66 -19.10
C ALA A 785 -25.88 -5.31 -20.54
N SER A 786 -24.61 -4.97 -20.78
CA SER A 786 -24.09 -4.63 -22.12
C SER A 786 -23.76 -5.86 -22.98
N GLU A 787 -23.62 -7.03 -22.35
CA GLU A 787 -23.18 -8.29 -22.95
C GLU A 787 -24.32 -9.27 -23.24
N ASP A 788 -25.48 -9.11 -22.60
CA ASP A 788 -26.64 -9.98 -22.84
C ASP A 788 -27.34 -9.65 -24.18
N ARG A 789 -26.81 -10.23 -25.27
CA ARG A 789 -27.56 -10.72 -26.44
C ARG A 789 -26.63 -11.37 -27.48
N PRO A 790 -26.71 -12.70 -27.67
CA PRO A 790 -26.60 -13.33 -28.98
C PRO A 790 -27.99 -13.55 -29.58
N ALA A 791 -28.13 -13.25 -30.86
CA ALA A 791 -29.36 -13.47 -31.61
C ALA A 791 -29.57 -14.97 -31.92
N ARG A 792 -30.63 -15.58 -31.34
CA ARG A 792 -31.42 -16.65 -31.97
C ARG A 792 -32.85 -16.67 -31.40
N LYS A 793 -33.77 -16.01 -32.14
CA LYS A 793 -35.24 -16.10 -32.21
C LYS A 793 -36.06 -16.42 -30.93
N GLN A 794 -36.92 -15.46 -30.53
CA GLN A 794 -38.38 -15.56 -30.69
C GLN A 794 -39.04 -14.16 -30.63
N LEU A 795 -40.10 -13.97 -31.42
CA LEU A 795 -40.92 -12.75 -31.56
C LEU A 795 -41.52 -12.33 -30.20
N SER A 796 -41.67 -11.06 -29.84
CA SER A 796 -42.65 -10.13 -30.40
C SER A 796 -42.47 -8.70 -29.83
N THR A 797 -42.82 -7.73 -30.67
CA THR A 797 -43.19 -6.32 -30.43
C THR A 797 -43.11 -5.74 -29.01
N THR A 798 -42.31 -4.67 -28.81
CA THR A 798 -42.80 -3.29 -28.53
C THR A 798 -41.66 -2.25 -28.50
N ARG A 799 -42.07 -0.98 -28.59
CA ARG A 799 -41.39 0.22 -29.10
C ARG A 799 -40.16 0.73 -28.34
N ARG A 800 -39.39 1.53 -29.09
CA ARG A 800 -38.40 2.55 -28.70
C ARG A 800 -38.94 3.51 -27.63
N GLU A 801 -38.08 3.93 -26.70
CA GLU A 801 -37.60 5.32 -26.53
C GLU A 801 -36.59 5.40 -25.35
N ASP A 802 -35.82 6.49 -25.30
CA ASP A 802 -34.79 6.89 -24.32
C ASP A 802 -33.36 6.33 -24.45
N GLU A 803 -32.65 6.83 -25.46
CA GLU A 803 -31.19 7.05 -25.38
C GLU A 803 -30.91 8.42 -24.73
N SER A 804 -30.51 8.43 -23.46
CA SER A 804 -29.75 9.55 -22.87
C SER A 804 -28.47 8.99 -22.22
N GLY A 805 -27.35 9.26 -22.88
CA GLY A 805 -26.05 8.71 -22.53
C GLY A 805 -25.48 9.26 -21.23
N PHE A 806 -25.38 8.41 -20.21
CA PHE A 806 -24.56 8.63 -19.02
C PHE A 806 -23.16 8.03 -19.26
N VAL A 807 -22.13 8.87 -19.28
CA VAL A 807 -20.72 8.45 -19.31
C VAL A 807 -20.10 8.78 -17.96
N PHE A 808 -19.87 7.76 -17.12
CA PHE A 808 -19.09 7.88 -15.89
C PHE A 808 -17.78 7.07 -16.02
N ARG A 809 -16.65 7.77 -15.90
CA ARG A 809 -15.31 7.19 -15.84
C ARG A 809 -14.94 6.86 -14.40
N GLN A 810 -14.73 5.58 -14.11
CA GLN A 810 -13.90 5.17 -12.99
C GLN A 810 -12.45 5.60 -13.25
N SER A 811 -11.75 5.99 -12.19
CA SER A 811 -10.33 6.35 -12.19
C SER A 811 -9.45 5.13 -12.50
N ALA A 812 -9.46 4.72 -13.77
CA ALA A 812 -8.38 3.99 -14.38
C ALA A 812 -7.25 5.00 -14.66
N VAL A 813 -6.02 4.63 -14.32
CA VAL A 813 -4.83 5.21 -14.94
C VAL A 813 -4.95 4.92 -16.43
N SER A 814 -5.56 5.85 -17.18
CA SER A 814 -5.53 5.87 -18.63
C SER A 814 -4.11 6.25 -19.02
N CYS A 815 -3.25 5.25 -19.15
CA CYS A 815 -2.06 5.37 -19.95
C CYS A 815 -2.55 5.59 -21.39
N THR A 816 -2.35 6.80 -21.91
CA THR A 816 -2.61 7.16 -23.28
C THR A 816 -1.79 6.27 -24.21
N GLU A 817 -2.39 5.23 -24.76
CA GLU A 817 -1.97 4.63 -26.04
C GLU A 817 -2.44 5.58 -27.14
N SER A 818 -1.72 6.68 -27.31
CA SER A 818 -1.69 7.54 -28.49
C SER A 818 -0.59 8.56 -28.31
N LEU A 819 0.62 8.14 -28.65
CA LEU A 819 1.64 8.88 -29.40
C LEU A 819 2.72 7.89 -29.82
#